data_AF-A0A5C8JIN8-F1
#
_entry.id   AF-A0A5C8JIN8-F1
#
_cell.length_a   1.000
_cell.length_b   1.000
_cell.length_c   1.000
_cell.angle_alpha   90.00
_cell.angle_beta   90.00
_cell.angle_gamma   90.00
#
_symmetry.space_group_name_H-M   'P 1'
#
loop_
_entity.id
_entity.type
_entity.pdbx_description
1 polymer ?
#
loop_
_entity_poly.entity_id
_entity_poly.type
_entity_poly.pdbx_seq_one_letter_code
_entity_poly.pdbx_strand_id
1 'polypeptide(L)'
;MRNLLKGIALFCFLAGPLAVKAQDTKFGQLGQELPTPNTYRTASGAPGHQYWQQRADYTIKVELNDQNQSVTGSETITYTNNSPDVLTYLWLQLDQNIYEPNSMSNLTRTGSLEERMSIQAMERLARENFDGGFKIQAVKERGGKALNYTINNTMMRVDLPSPLKPKQSFTFSIDWHHNINNQLTLGGRSGYEYFPTDGNYLYEMAQWFPRMAVYDDVNGWQHKQFLGSGEFALPFGDYKVSITVPADHVVAATGELQNASQVLSSTQQKRFADAAKSNKPVVIVTQEEATQAEKSKASAKKTWTYAATNVRDFAWASSRKFIWDAMNVRVAGKNILAMSYYPKEGNPLWGQYSTASVAHTLQVYSKHTIDYPYPVAISVHGPVGGMEYPMLSFNGYRPEPDGTYSDRTKYGLISVIIHEVGHNFFPMIINSDERQWTWMDEGLNTFMQYIAEQEWERNYPSRRGEPQNIVEYMKSDKSTQVPIMTNSESVLQFGNNAYGKPATALNILRETVMGRELFDYAFKEYATRWAFKHPMPADFFRTMEDASGVDLDWFWRGWFYTTDHTDMAIEGVKWYTIDSQNPEFVNAQKREQLNKAPQTLSQQRNLQDIPRTLVDANPELNDFYNSYDPLTTTAADQQRYQSFLNGLSPEQKKILDSGMNFYEVGFKNLGGLVMPLIVRMEFEDGTDEVVNIPAEIWRLNNTDITKVFVTEKPVASFTLDPFLQTADTDLSNNTFPRRLAPSRFELFKQQSQQPQNPMQRQNSSSRSNQRNSTGQ
;
A
#
# COMPACT_ATOMS: atom_id res chain seq x y z
N MET A 1 -47.34 -15.62 -77.77
CA MET A 1 -46.14 -16.04 -78.53
C MET A 1 -44.91 -15.91 -77.63
N ARG A 2 -44.22 -17.03 -77.39
CA ARG A 2 -42.79 -17.23 -77.08
C ARG A 2 -42.04 -16.34 -76.05
N ASN A 3 -41.66 -17.00 -74.95
CA ASN A 3 -40.35 -17.09 -74.26
C ASN A 3 -39.33 -15.93 -74.28
N LEU A 4 -38.85 -15.53 -73.08
CA LEU A 4 -37.45 -15.66 -72.55
C LEU A 4 -37.38 -14.98 -71.16
N LEU A 5 -37.24 -15.68 -70.03
CA LEU A 5 -36.01 -16.10 -69.32
C LEU A 5 -35.06 -14.98 -68.81
N LYS A 6 -34.92 -14.99 -67.46
CA LYS A 6 -33.73 -14.77 -66.59
C LYS A 6 -33.47 -13.36 -66.03
N GLY A 7 -33.46 -13.30 -64.69
CA GLY A 7 -32.77 -12.25 -63.92
C GLY A 7 -33.31 -11.97 -62.51
N ILE A 8 -33.53 -12.98 -61.65
CA ILE A 8 -33.74 -12.74 -60.21
C ILE A 8 -32.37 -12.74 -59.54
N ALA A 9 -31.87 -11.56 -59.19
CA ALA A 9 -30.71 -11.39 -58.34
C ALA A 9 -31.16 -11.47 -56.86
N LEU A 10 -30.77 -12.56 -56.22
CA LEU A 10 -30.89 -12.80 -54.79
C LEU A 10 -29.87 -11.92 -54.06
N PHE A 11 -30.32 -10.85 -53.40
CA PHE A 11 -29.48 -10.08 -52.47
C PHE A 11 -29.32 -10.90 -51.18
N CYS A 12 -28.30 -11.74 -51.12
CA CYS A 12 -27.88 -12.39 -49.88
C CYS A 12 -27.34 -11.32 -48.93
N PHE A 13 -28.03 -11.11 -47.81
CA PHE A 13 -27.44 -10.53 -46.60
C PHE A 13 -26.27 -11.43 -46.18
N LEU A 14 -25.03 -11.01 -46.45
CA LEU A 14 -23.86 -11.52 -45.75
C LEU A 14 -23.87 -10.96 -44.33
N ALA A 15 -24.68 -11.57 -43.47
CA ALA A 15 -24.44 -11.56 -42.04
C ALA A 15 -23.13 -12.35 -41.84
N GLY A 16 -22.01 -11.64 -41.80
CA GLY A 16 -20.75 -12.23 -41.36
C GLY A 16 -20.95 -12.82 -39.97
N PRO A 17 -20.37 -13.99 -39.65
CA PRO A 17 -20.44 -14.52 -38.31
C PRO A 17 -19.75 -13.51 -37.39
N LEU A 18 -20.54 -12.84 -36.54
CA LEU A 18 -20.05 -12.25 -35.30
C LEU A 18 -19.53 -13.43 -34.48
N ALA A 19 -18.28 -13.79 -34.70
CA ALA A 19 -17.50 -14.55 -33.75
C ALA A 19 -17.38 -13.66 -32.52
N VAL A 20 -18.34 -13.77 -31.61
CA VAL A 20 -18.17 -13.37 -30.22
C VAL A 20 -17.03 -14.25 -29.72
N LYS A 21 -15.79 -13.78 -29.85
CA LYS A 21 -14.73 -14.19 -28.93
C LYS A 21 -15.36 -14.01 -27.56
N ALA A 22 -15.40 -15.07 -26.74
CA ALA A 22 -15.74 -14.94 -25.33
C ALA A 22 -14.90 -13.78 -24.80
N GLN A 23 -15.55 -12.63 -24.60
CA GLN A 23 -14.89 -11.41 -24.20
C GLN A 23 -14.39 -11.70 -22.80
N ASP A 24 -13.09 -11.53 -22.55
CA ASP A 24 -12.55 -11.55 -21.19
C ASP A 24 -13.33 -10.48 -20.41
N THR A 25 -14.34 -10.88 -19.64
CA THR A 25 -15.31 -9.96 -19.08
C THR A 25 -14.65 -9.26 -17.90
N LYS A 26 -13.90 -8.20 -18.16
CA LYS A 26 -13.28 -7.36 -17.12
C LYS A 26 -14.31 -6.85 -16.10
N PHE A 27 -15.59 -6.76 -16.48
CA PHE A 27 -16.75 -6.42 -15.63
C PHE A 27 -17.61 -7.64 -15.22
N GLY A 28 -17.11 -8.86 -15.41
CA GLY A 28 -17.77 -10.06 -14.92
C GLY A 28 -17.71 -10.11 -13.39
N GLN A 29 -18.78 -10.56 -12.77
CA GLN A 29 -18.88 -10.61 -11.31
C GLN A 29 -17.88 -11.61 -10.72
N LEU A 30 -17.29 -11.33 -9.55
CA LEU A 30 -16.26 -12.17 -8.89
C LEU A 30 -16.81 -13.43 -8.20
N GLY A 31 -18.09 -13.75 -8.41
CA GLY A 31 -18.76 -14.84 -7.71
C GLY A 31 -18.13 -16.23 -7.90
N GLN A 32 -17.37 -16.46 -8.97
CA GLN A 32 -16.66 -17.74 -9.21
C GLN A 32 -15.28 -17.77 -8.54
N GLU A 33 -14.69 -16.60 -8.30
CA GLU A 33 -13.38 -16.42 -7.67
C GLU A 33 -13.46 -16.30 -6.15
N LEU A 34 -14.56 -15.74 -5.62
CA LEU A 34 -14.78 -15.58 -4.19
C LEU A 34 -15.47 -16.80 -3.56
N PRO A 35 -15.12 -17.18 -2.32
CA PRO A 35 -15.80 -18.26 -1.60
C PRO A 35 -17.30 -17.98 -1.44
N THR A 36 -18.15 -19.01 -1.61
CA THR A 36 -19.60 -18.87 -1.39
C THR A 36 -19.92 -18.46 0.06
N PRO A 37 -20.76 -17.44 0.28
CA PRO A 37 -21.21 -17.05 1.61
C PRO A 37 -21.90 -18.20 2.37
N ASN A 38 -21.75 -18.22 3.69
CA ASN A 38 -22.30 -19.25 4.57
C ASN A 38 -22.69 -18.67 5.95
N THR A 39 -22.97 -19.52 6.93
CA THR A 39 -23.39 -19.09 8.29
C THR A 39 -22.24 -18.51 9.14
N TYR A 40 -20.99 -18.76 8.77
CA TYR A 40 -19.79 -18.22 9.41
C TYR A 40 -19.34 -16.89 8.78
N ARG A 41 -19.55 -16.71 7.47
CA ARG A 41 -19.17 -15.50 6.70
C ARG A 41 -20.25 -15.12 5.70
N THR A 42 -20.81 -13.92 5.83
CA THR A 42 -22.01 -13.50 5.09
C THR A 42 -21.69 -12.89 3.71
N ALA A 43 -22.72 -12.71 2.89
CA ALA A 43 -22.59 -12.10 1.56
C ALA A 43 -22.20 -10.62 1.59
N SER A 44 -22.48 -9.92 2.71
CA SER A 44 -22.04 -8.53 2.91
C SER A 44 -20.56 -8.42 3.30
N GLY A 45 -19.86 -9.53 3.52
CA GLY A 45 -18.49 -9.53 4.05
C GLY A 45 -18.43 -9.34 5.56
N ALA A 46 -19.57 -9.37 6.27
CA ALA A 46 -19.58 -9.39 7.73
C ALA A 46 -19.42 -10.82 8.29
N PRO A 47 -18.86 -10.97 9.51
CA PRO A 47 -18.92 -12.22 10.26
C PRO A 47 -20.38 -12.68 10.40
N GLY A 48 -20.63 -13.96 10.12
CA GLY A 48 -21.95 -14.56 10.23
C GLY A 48 -22.37 -14.85 11.67
N HIS A 49 -23.64 -15.15 11.87
CA HIS A 49 -24.22 -15.41 13.19
C HIS A 49 -23.65 -16.65 13.90
N GLN A 50 -22.96 -17.54 13.17
CA GLN A 50 -22.24 -18.69 13.73
C GLN A 50 -20.73 -18.53 13.73
N TYR A 51 -20.19 -17.34 13.39
CA TYR A 51 -18.74 -17.09 13.36
C TYR A 51 -18.08 -17.51 14.68
N TRP A 52 -16.93 -18.17 14.57
CA TRP A 52 -16.16 -18.64 15.70
C TRP A 52 -14.67 -18.43 15.45
N GLN A 53 -13.91 -18.31 16.53
CA GLN A 53 -12.46 -18.29 16.52
C GLN A 53 -11.94 -18.84 17.84
N GLN A 54 -10.73 -19.38 17.81
CA GLN A 54 -10.12 -19.98 19.00
C GLN A 54 -9.58 -18.91 19.96
N ARG A 55 -9.34 -19.32 21.20
CA ARG A 55 -8.69 -18.48 22.21
C ARG A 55 -7.52 -19.22 22.85
N ALA A 56 -6.40 -18.53 23.04
CA ALA A 56 -5.19 -19.06 23.68
C ALA A 56 -4.67 -18.08 24.73
N ASP A 57 -4.85 -18.40 26.01
CA ASP A 57 -4.38 -17.59 27.13
C ASP A 57 -3.00 -18.08 27.62
N TYR A 58 -2.11 -17.14 27.95
CA TYR A 58 -0.72 -17.42 28.32
C TYR A 58 -0.36 -16.86 29.69
N THR A 59 0.37 -17.65 30.46
CA THR A 59 1.20 -17.17 31.56
C THR A 59 2.64 -17.57 31.29
N ILE A 60 3.53 -16.60 31.12
CA ILE A 60 4.91 -16.84 30.71
C ILE A 60 5.88 -16.27 31.74
N LYS A 61 6.90 -17.04 32.08
CA LYS A 61 8.08 -16.56 32.81
C LYS A 61 9.28 -16.71 31.91
N VAL A 62 10.02 -15.63 31.72
CA VAL A 62 11.24 -15.62 30.90
C VAL A 62 12.37 -14.93 31.64
N GLU A 63 13.58 -15.46 31.45
CA GLU A 63 14.80 -14.89 31.98
C GLU A 63 15.78 -14.61 30.84
N LEU A 64 16.27 -13.38 30.79
CA LEU A 64 17.35 -12.95 29.90
C LEU A 64 18.72 -13.26 30.53
N ASN A 65 19.56 -13.95 29.77
CA ASN A 65 20.97 -14.11 30.08
C ASN A 65 21.81 -13.10 29.27
N ASP A 66 22.11 -11.94 29.89
CA ASP A 66 22.94 -10.89 29.28
C ASP A 66 24.43 -11.25 29.14
N GLN A 67 24.89 -12.34 29.75
CA GLN A 67 26.28 -12.79 29.61
C GLN A 67 26.50 -13.61 28.33
N ASN A 68 25.51 -14.43 27.98
CA ASN A 68 25.61 -15.38 26.87
C ASN A 68 24.60 -15.12 25.74
N GLN A 69 23.83 -14.02 25.81
CA GLN A 69 22.81 -13.65 24.82
C GLN A 69 21.82 -14.81 24.57
N SER A 70 21.18 -15.30 25.63
CA SER A 70 20.19 -16.36 25.54
C SER A 70 18.96 -16.08 26.42
N VAL A 71 17.86 -16.76 26.13
CA VAL A 71 16.65 -16.73 26.97
C VAL A 71 16.26 -18.14 27.39
N THR A 72 15.74 -18.23 28.62
CA THR A 72 15.12 -19.45 29.14
C THR A 72 13.72 -19.10 29.60
N GLY A 73 12.73 -19.89 29.17
CA GLY A 73 11.32 -19.62 29.42
C GLY A 73 10.54 -20.85 29.85
N SER A 74 9.47 -20.59 30.58
CA SER A 74 8.43 -21.55 30.90
C SER A 74 7.08 -20.87 30.71
N GLU A 75 6.22 -21.47 29.90
CA GLU A 75 4.89 -20.96 29.61
C GLU A 75 3.82 -21.97 30.00
N THR A 76 2.69 -21.46 30.44
CA THR A 76 1.45 -22.21 30.61
C THR A 76 0.41 -21.64 29.66
N ILE A 77 -0.12 -22.50 28.80
CA ILE A 77 -1.09 -22.17 27.77
C ILE A 77 -2.43 -22.78 28.15
N THR A 78 -3.50 -21.99 28.12
CA THR A 78 -4.88 -22.48 28.18
C THR A 78 -5.54 -22.25 26.84
N TYR A 79 -5.75 -23.32 26.08
CA TYR A 79 -6.42 -23.29 24.80
C TYR A 79 -7.90 -23.58 24.98
N THR A 80 -8.77 -22.73 24.46
CA THR A 80 -10.23 -22.92 24.49
C THR A 80 -10.75 -23.21 23.09
N ASN A 81 -11.36 -24.38 22.92
CA ASN A 81 -11.95 -24.79 21.64
C ASN A 81 -13.33 -24.16 21.46
N ASN A 82 -13.43 -23.17 20.60
CA ASN A 82 -14.67 -22.50 20.22
C ASN A 82 -15.28 -23.03 18.91
N SER A 83 -14.56 -23.87 18.17
CA SER A 83 -15.05 -24.47 16.91
C SER A 83 -16.16 -25.50 17.18
N PRO A 84 -16.95 -25.86 16.16
CA PRO A 84 -17.92 -26.95 16.25
C PRO A 84 -17.25 -28.35 16.26
N ASP A 85 -15.94 -28.43 16.06
CA ASP A 85 -15.20 -29.67 15.86
C ASP A 85 -14.64 -30.25 17.16
N VAL A 86 -14.40 -31.55 17.15
CA VAL A 86 -13.66 -32.24 18.20
C VAL A 86 -12.19 -32.28 17.82
N LEU A 87 -11.31 -31.72 18.65
CA LEU A 87 -9.87 -31.66 18.40
C LEU A 87 -9.14 -32.78 19.17
N THR A 88 -8.25 -33.50 18.51
CA THR A 88 -7.44 -34.57 19.14
C THR A 88 -5.97 -34.19 19.30
N TYR A 89 -5.56 -33.06 18.75
CA TYR A 89 -4.22 -32.49 18.84
C TYR A 89 -4.29 -30.97 18.71
N LEU A 90 -3.22 -30.29 19.14
CA LEU A 90 -3.04 -28.85 19.03
C LEU A 90 -1.73 -28.56 18.29
N TRP A 91 -1.70 -27.49 17.49
CA TRP A 91 -0.49 -27.04 16.79
C TRP A 91 0.07 -25.74 17.39
N LEU A 92 1.40 -25.66 17.46
CA LEU A 92 2.15 -24.48 17.84
C LEU A 92 3.19 -24.14 16.76
N GLN A 93 3.42 -22.86 16.56
CA GLN A 93 4.50 -22.27 15.78
C GLN A 93 5.76 -22.22 16.63
N LEU A 94 6.86 -22.70 16.06
CA LEU A 94 8.21 -22.71 16.61
C LEU A 94 9.11 -21.86 15.69
N ASP A 95 8.82 -20.57 15.58
CA ASP A 95 9.40 -19.69 14.56
C ASP A 95 10.91 -19.51 14.67
N GLN A 96 11.49 -19.60 15.89
CA GLN A 96 12.95 -19.60 16.05
C GLN A 96 13.62 -20.77 15.32
N ASN A 97 12.90 -21.84 15.00
CA ASN A 97 13.45 -23.00 14.30
C ASN A 97 13.86 -22.69 12.85
N ILE A 98 13.53 -21.51 12.30
CA ILE A 98 14.14 -21.05 11.02
C ILE A 98 15.66 -20.91 11.14
N TYR A 99 16.17 -20.66 12.35
CA TYR A 99 17.58 -20.50 12.64
C TYR A 99 18.29 -21.80 12.98
N GLU A 100 17.59 -22.94 13.01
CA GLU A 100 18.26 -24.24 13.11
C GLU A 100 19.16 -24.45 11.87
N PRO A 101 20.40 -24.95 12.02
CA PRO A 101 21.32 -25.13 10.89
C PRO A 101 20.71 -25.83 9.68
N ASN A 102 19.96 -26.92 9.91
CA ASN A 102 19.29 -27.72 8.87
C ASN A 102 17.81 -27.36 8.69
N SER A 103 17.39 -26.13 9.00
CA SER A 103 16.02 -25.69 8.80
C SER A 103 15.63 -25.73 7.32
N MET A 104 14.34 -25.93 7.05
CA MET A 104 13.81 -25.87 5.68
C MET A 104 14.18 -24.55 5.00
N SER A 105 14.09 -23.43 5.71
CA SER A 105 14.47 -22.10 5.23
C SER A 105 15.91 -22.04 4.76
N ASN A 106 16.85 -22.60 5.52
CA ASN A 106 18.26 -22.67 5.11
C ASN A 106 18.45 -23.57 3.90
N LEU A 107 17.83 -24.75 3.88
CA LEU A 107 17.96 -25.74 2.81
C LEU A 107 17.38 -25.28 1.46
N THR A 108 16.34 -24.43 1.46
CA THR A 108 15.70 -23.93 0.24
C THR A 108 16.19 -22.54 -0.18
N ARG A 109 17.07 -21.91 0.59
CA ARG A 109 17.57 -20.56 0.31
C ARG A 109 18.44 -20.57 -0.95
N THR A 110 18.06 -19.74 -1.92
CA THR A 110 18.89 -19.47 -3.10
C THR A 110 19.87 -18.33 -2.82
N GLY A 111 21.04 -18.34 -3.45
CA GLY A 111 22.00 -17.24 -3.36
C GLY A 111 22.99 -17.24 -4.53
N SER A 112 23.67 -16.12 -4.72
CA SER A 112 24.74 -15.95 -5.69
C SER A 112 25.98 -15.38 -5.01
N LEU A 113 27.16 -15.72 -5.53
CA LEU A 113 28.43 -15.12 -5.12
C LEU A 113 28.84 -14.08 -6.16
N GLU A 114 29.34 -12.95 -5.69
CA GLU A 114 29.88 -11.87 -6.53
C GLU A 114 31.40 -11.75 -6.34
N GLU A 115 32.13 -11.23 -7.33
CA GLU A 115 33.59 -11.03 -7.23
C GLU A 115 33.98 -10.11 -6.06
N ARG A 116 33.07 -9.23 -5.63
CA ARG A 116 33.26 -8.33 -4.50
C ARG A 116 32.00 -8.35 -3.64
N MET A 117 32.12 -8.86 -2.42
CA MET A 117 31.05 -8.86 -1.43
C MET A 117 31.51 -8.17 -0.16
N SER A 118 30.58 -7.57 0.58
CA SER A 118 30.89 -7.04 1.92
C SER A 118 31.07 -8.18 2.92
N ILE A 119 31.80 -7.91 4.01
CA ILE A 119 31.92 -8.87 5.13
C ILE A 119 30.54 -9.22 5.69
N GLN A 120 29.64 -8.24 5.80
CA GLN A 120 28.27 -8.47 6.28
C GLN A 120 27.47 -9.40 5.35
N ALA A 121 27.66 -9.30 4.03
CA ALA A 121 27.02 -10.21 3.08
C ALA A 121 27.53 -11.64 3.26
N MET A 122 28.83 -11.81 3.51
CA MET A 122 29.41 -13.11 3.86
C MET A 122 28.90 -13.66 5.20
N GLU A 123 28.79 -12.83 6.24
CA GLU A 123 28.24 -13.22 7.54
C GLU A 123 26.78 -13.70 7.43
N ARG A 124 25.96 -13.05 6.58
CA ARG A 124 24.58 -13.49 6.29
C ARG A 124 24.51 -14.85 5.58
N LEU A 125 25.46 -15.12 4.68
CA LEU A 125 25.56 -16.44 4.06
C LEU A 125 25.90 -17.51 5.11
N ALA A 126 26.78 -17.20 6.05
CA ALA A 126 27.19 -18.08 7.14
C ALA A 126 26.15 -18.26 8.28
N ARG A 127 24.91 -17.78 8.11
CA ARG A 127 23.82 -17.89 9.09
C ARG A 127 23.53 -19.33 9.53
N GLU A 128 23.83 -20.32 8.69
CA GLU A 128 23.66 -21.75 8.97
C GLU A 128 24.50 -22.26 10.14
N ASN A 129 25.53 -21.51 10.56
CA ASN A 129 26.40 -21.89 11.67
C ASN A 129 25.87 -21.43 13.05
N PHE A 130 24.80 -20.65 13.09
CA PHE A 130 24.21 -20.20 14.35
C PHE A 130 23.39 -21.32 15.01
N ASP A 131 23.65 -21.58 16.29
CA ASP A 131 22.83 -22.51 17.10
C ASP A 131 21.54 -21.82 17.56
N GLY A 132 20.61 -21.66 16.61
CA GLY A 132 19.27 -21.14 16.84
C GLY A 132 18.23 -22.23 17.10
N GLY A 133 16.96 -21.85 17.08
CA GLY A 133 15.84 -22.76 17.29
C GLY A 133 15.46 -22.99 18.75
N PHE A 134 14.19 -23.34 18.95
CA PHE A 134 13.66 -23.68 20.26
C PHE A 134 14.19 -25.04 20.70
N LYS A 135 14.91 -25.06 21.81
CA LYS A 135 15.28 -26.30 22.50
C LYS A 135 14.22 -26.61 23.55
N ILE A 136 13.22 -27.39 23.13
CA ILE A 136 12.10 -27.83 23.99
C ILE A 136 12.62 -28.83 25.04
N GLN A 137 12.49 -28.45 26.31
CA GLN A 137 12.94 -29.25 27.44
C GLN A 137 11.83 -30.16 27.97
N ALA A 138 10.59 -29.68 28.03
CA ALA A 138 9.46 -30.49 28.43
C ALA A 138 8.11 -29.92 27.96
N VAL A 139 7.15 -30.81 27.74
CA VAL A 139 5.73 -30.48 27.50
C VAL A 139 4.89 -31.28 28.48
N LYS A 140 4.09 -30.61 29.32
CA LYS A 140 3.37 -31.24 30.46
C LYS A 140 1.93 -30.76 30.55
N GLU A 141 1.00 -31.62 30.97
CA GLU A 141 -0.37 -31.19 31.32
C GLU A 141 -0.41 -30.52 32.72
N ARG A 142 -1.56 -29.93 33.10
CA ARG A 142 -1.76 -29.24 34.41
C ARG A 142 -1.44 -30.10 35.65
N GLY A 143 -1.36 -31.43 35.52
CA GLY A 143 -0.95 -32.37 36.57
C GLY A 143 0.54 -32.76 36.57
N GLY A 144 1.35 -32.21 35.66
CA GLY A 144 2.79 -32.47 35.54
C GLY A 144 3.16 -33.70 34.71
N LYS A 145 2.18 -34.48 34.23
CA LYS A 145 2.42 -35.62 33.34
C LYS A 145 2.91 -35.13 31.97
N ALA A 146 3.93 -35.80 31.44
CA ALA A 146 4.46 -35.50 30.12
C ALA A 146 3.41 -35.78 29.02
N LEU A 147 3.35 -34.89 28.03
CA LEU A 147 2.53 -35.02 26.84
C LEU A 147 3.38 -35.49 25.65
N ASN A 148 2.77 -36.29 24.78
CA ASN A 148 3.40 -36.63 23.50
C ASN A 148 3.35 -35.43 22.57
N TYR A 149 4.47 -35.15 21.91
CA TYR A 149 4.54 -34.09 20.90
C TYR A 149 5.46 -34.51 19.75
N THR A 150 5.29 -33.85 18.61
CA THR A 150 6.13 -34.03 17.42
C THR A 150 6.49 -32.67 16.87
N ILE A 151 7.79 -32.39 16.76
CA ILE A 151 8.29 -31.22 16.06
C ILE A 151 8.45 -31.57 14.58
N ASN A 152 7.78 -30.81 13.73
CA ASN A 152 7.92 -30.84 12.29
C ASN A 152 8.43 -29.46 11.83
N ASN A 153 9.75 -29.32 11.75
CA ASN A 153 10.44 -28.09 11.36
C ASN A 153 10.02 -26.90 12.26
N THR A 154 9.34 -25.89 11.70
CA THR A 154 8.87 -24.68 12.40
C THR A 154 7.52 -24.85 13.09
N MET A 155 7.01 -26.09 13.16
CA MET A 155 5.72 -26.40 13.75
C MET A 155 5.85 -27.52 14.77
N MET A 156 5.02 -27.50 15.82
CA MET A 156 4.94 -28.55 16.83
C MET A 156 3.51 -29.00 17.05
N ARG A 157 3.26 -30.31 16.95
CA ARG A 157 1.98 -30.93 17.30
C ARG A 157 2.04 -31.47 18.72
N VAL A 158 1.08 -31.14 19.55
CA VAL A 158 0.87 -31.74 20.88
C VAL A 158 -0.35 -32.66 20.81
N ASP A 159 -0.15 -33.93 21.12
CA ASP A 159 -1.22 -34.94 21.10
C ASP A 159 -2.01 -34.87 22.41
N LEU A 160 -3.33 -34.70 22.31
CA LEU A 160 -4.17 -34.56 23.50
C LEU A 160 -4.44 -35.93 24.15
N PRO A 161 -4.38 -36.04 25.48
CA PRO A 161 -4.65 -37.31 26.18
C PRO A 161 -6.12 -37.75 26.04
N SER A 162 -7.01 -36.80 25.76
CA SER A 162 -8.43 -37.02 25.47
C SER A 162 -8.93 -35.99 24.46
N PRO A 163 -9.87 -36.34 23.56
CA PRO A 163 -10.42 -35.38 22.59
C PRO A 163 -11.04 -34.15 23.27
N LEU A 164 -10.70 -32.95 22.78
CA LEU A 164 -11.20 -31.66 23.23
C LEU A 164 -12.46 -31.28 22.46
N LYS A 165 -13.61 -31.37 23.13
CA LYS A 165 -14.92 -31.07 22.54
C LYS A 165 -15.16 -29.56 22.38
N PRO A 166 -16.15 -29.15 21.58
CA PRO A 166 -16.58 -27.76 21.54
C PRO A 166 -16.84 -27.19 22.94
N LYS A 167 -16.41 -25.94 23.15
CA LYS A 167 -16.47 -25.16 24.40
C LYS A 167 -15.66 -25.70 25.57
N GLN A 168 -14.82 -26.71 25.36
CA GLN A 168 -13.88 -27.17 26.37
C GLN A 168 -12.54 -26.45 26.25
N SER A 169 -11.79 -26.41 27.35
CA SER A 169 -10.43 -25.88 27.39
C SER A 169 -9.43 -26.93 27.86
N PHE A 170 -8.20 -26.83 27.39
CA PHE A 170 -7.08 -27.66 27.81
C PHE A 170 -5.90 -26.78 28.23
N THR A 171 -5.29 -27.11 29.37
CA THR A 171 -4.14 -26.37 29.93
C THR A 171 -2.91 -27.26 29.98
N PHE A 172 -1.80 -26.77 29.40
CA PHE A 172 -0.52 -27.44 29.37
C PHE A 172 0.62 -26.42 29.49
N SER A 173 1.83 -26.89 29.77
CA SER A 173 3.02 -26.06 29.92
C SER A 173 4.16 -26.53 29.03
N ILE A 174 4.99 -25.59 28.58
CA ILE A 174 6.19 -25.85 27.80
C ILE A 174 7.39 -25.16 28.47
N ASP A 175 8.45 -25.93 28.70
CA ASP A 175 9.75 -25.44 29.15
C ASP A 175 10.70 -25.40 27.94
N TRP A 176 11.35 -24.26 27.68
CA TRP A 176 12.16 -24.05 26.48
C TRP A 176 13.32 -23.06 26.72
N HIS A 177 14.32 -23.10 25.85
CA HIS A 177 15.39 -22.09 25.78
C HIS A 177 15.91 -21.96 24.35
N HIS A 178 16.54 -20.83 24.04
CA HIS A 178 17.26 -20.63 22.79
C HIS A 178 18.29 -19.50 22.91
N ASN A 179 19.26 -19.48 21.99
CA ASN A 179 20.18 -18.35 21.83
C ASN A 179 19.51 -17.21 21.08
N ILE A 180 19.86 -15.98 21.41
CA ILE A 180 19.38 -14.77 20.74
C ILE A 180 20.32 -14.48 19.57
N ASN A 181 19.78 -14.24 18.39
CA ASN A 181 20.56 -13.90 17.21
C ASN A 181 21.08 -12.46 17.28
N ASN A 182 22.29 -12.23 16.77
CA ASN A 182 22.77 -10.88 16.48
C ASN A 182 22.01 -10.36 15.25
N GLN A 183 21.16 -9.35 15.44
CA GLN A 183 20.28 -8.86 14.39
C GLN A 183 21.10 -8.20 13.26
N LEU A 184 22.15 -7.45 13.59
CA LEU A 184 22.95 -6.72 12.60
C LEU A 184 23.69 -7.64 11.62
N THR A 185 24.01 -8.87 12.03
CA THR A 185 24.71 -9.86 11.20
C THR A 185 23.78 -10.90 10.59
N LEU A 186 22.88 -11.50 11.38
CA LEU A 186 22.00 -12.58 10.93
C LEU A 186 20.66 -12.07 10.36
N GLY A 187 20.34 -10.79 10.56
CA GLY A 187 19.04 -10.21 10.23
C GLY A 187 17.93 -10.77 11.11
N GLY A 188 16.71 -10.71 10.58
CA GLY A 188 15.51 -11.22 11.23
C GLY A 188 14.71 -10.15 11.97
N ARG A 189 13.56 -10.59 12.48
CA ARG A 189 12.51 -9.78 13.13
C ARG A 189 12.66 -9.63 14.65
N SER A 190 13.74 -10.17 15.19
CA SER A 190 14.12 -10.17 16.61
C SER A 190 15.64 -10.32 16.70
N GLY A 191 16.22 -9.96 17.84
CA GLY A 191 17.62 -10.20 18.12
C GLY A 191 18.21 -9.14 19.03
N TYR A 192 19.54 -9.09 19.09
CA TYR A 192 20.26 -8.05 19.80
C TYR A 192 21.14 -7.20 18.89
N GLU A 193 21.44 -6.00 19.35
CA GLU A 193 22.55 -5.18 18.90
C GLU A 193 23.63 -5.15 19.98
N TYR A 194 24.89 -5.25 19.55
CA TYR A 194 26.05 -5.02 20.41
C TYR A 194 26.64 -3.63 20.13
N PHE A 195 26.92 -2.86 21.18
CA PHE A 195 27.53 -1.54 21.12
C PHE A 195 29.03 -1.64 21.47
N PRO A 196 29.95 -1.68 20.49
CA PRO A 196 31.37 -1.94 20.78
C PRO A 196 32.04 -0.83 21.58
N THR A 197 31.49 0.40 21.52
CA THR A 197 32.02 1.59 22.20
C THR A 197 31.94 1.52 23.71
N ASP A 198 30.93 0.80 24.24
CA ASP A 198 30.67 0.73 25.68
C ASP A 198 30.39 -0.70 26.18
N GLY A 199 30.38 -1.70 25.28
CA GLY A 199 30.25 -3.11 25.63
C GLY A 199 28.84 -3.52 26.06
N ASN A 200 27.82 -2.76 25.70
CA ASN A 200 26.42 -3.02 26.06
C ASN A 200 25.61 -3.66 24.93
N TYR A 201 24.43 -4.15 25.31
CA TYR A 201 23.48 -4.78 24.40
C TYR A 201 22.11 -4.11 24.49
N LEU A 202 21.39 -4.16 23.37
CA LEU A 202 19.97 -3.84 23.29
C LEU A 202 19.27 -5.04 22.66
N TYR A 203 18.27 -5.56 23.36
CA TYR A 203 17.52 -6.75 22.95
C TYR A 203 16.13 -6.35 22.47
N GLU A 204 15.74 -6.82 21.29
CA GLU A 204 14.40 -6.73 20.70
C GLU A 204 13.87 -8.16 20.55
N MET A 205 13.00 -8.56 21.46
CA MET A 205 12.56 -9.94 21.64
C MET A 205 11.14 -10.12 21.11
N ALA A 206 11.04 -10.89 20.04
CA ALA A 206 9.80 -11.24 19.36
C ALA A 206 9.87 -12.65 18.81
N GLN A 207 8.70 -13.29 18.62
CA GLN A 207 8.62 -14.70 18.21
C GLN A 207 9.49 -15.59 19.11
N TRP A 208 9.61 -15.23 20.40
CA TRP A 208 10.64 -15.70 21.33
C TRP A 208 10.14 -16.85 22.20
N PHE A 209 8.88 -17.26 22.02
CA PHE A 209 8.22 -18.36 22.73
C PHE A 209 7.41 -19.20 21.72
N PRO A 210 7.11 -20.47 22.00
CA PRO A 210 6.17 -21.27 21.20
C PRO A 210 4.77 -20.66 21.19
N ARG A 211 4.18 -20.44 20.01
CA ARG A 211 2.90 -19.74 19.88
C ARG A 211 1.82 -20.66 19.32
N MET A 212 0.64 -20.71 19.90
CA MET A 212 -0.50 -21.47 19.36
C MET A 212 -0.79 -21.08 17.91
N ALA A 213 -0.97 -22.06 17.04
CA ALA A 213 -1.42 -21.85 15.67
C ALA A 213 -2.91 -21.51 15.64
N VAL A 214 -3.32 -20.74 14.62
CA VAL A 214 -4.75 -20.50 14.34
C VAL A 214 -5.40 -21.80 13.88
N TYR A 215 -6.61 -22.06 14.38
CA TYR A 215 -7.57 -22.98 13.79
C TYR A 215 -8.80 -22.16 13.42
N ASP A 216 -9.16 -22.09 12.15
CA ASP A 216 -10.22 -21.23 11.63
C ASP A 216 -11.27 -21.99 10.81
N ASP A 217 -12.31 -21.26 10.39
CA ASP A 217 -13.45 -21.75 9.62
C ASP A 217 -13.19 -21.90 8.10
N VAL A 218 -11.97 -21.60 7.64
CA VAL A 218 -11.61 -21.54 6.20
C VAL A 218 -10.55 -22.57 5.84
N ASN A 219 -9.47 -22.62 6.61
CA ASN A 219 -8.27 -23.42 6.41
C ASN A 219 -8.16 -24.57 7.43
N GLY A 220 -8.92 -24.53 8.52
CA GLY A 220 -8.64 -25.37 9.68
C GLY A 220 -7.35 -24.90 10.35
N TRP A 221 -6.38 -25.80 10.58
CA TRP A 221 -5.12 -25.41 11.20
C TRP A 221 -4.22 -24.64 10.22
N GLN A 222 -3.75 -23.45 10.60
CA GLN A 222 -2.71 -22.73 9.87
C GLN A 222 -1.32 -23.23 10.31
N HIS A 223 -0.88 -24.35 9.74
CA HIS A 223 0.38 -25.02 10.09
C HIS A 223 1.39 -25.11 8.92
N LYS A 224 1.33 -24.15 7.99
CA LYS A 224 2.34 -24.01 6.92
C LYS A 224 3.70 -23.63 7.49
N GLN A 225 4.76 -24.27 7.00
CA GLN A 225 6.14 -24.01 7.45
C GLN A 225 6.56 -22.55 7.21
N PHE A 226 7.12 -21.91 8.23
CA PHE A 226 7.63 -20.55 8.15
C PHE A 226 8.99 -20.54 7.46
N LEU A 227 9.08 -19.90 6.28
CA LEU A 227 10.33 -19.85 5.51
C LEU A 227 11.08 -18.52 5.67
N GLY A 228 10.42 -17.51 6.23
CA GLY A 228 11.05 -16.24 6.63
C GLY A 228 10.44 -15.00 5.98
N SER A 229 9.70 -15.14 4.88
CA SER A 229 9.14 -13.98 4.16
C SER A 229 7.75 -13.59 4.69
N GLY A 230 6.81 -14.53 4.74
CA GLY A 230 5.48 -14.27 5.32
C GLY A 230 5.55 -14.00 6.81
N GLU A 231 4.58 -13.30 7.38
CA GLU A 231 4.54 -13.03 8.82
C GLU A 231 3.76 -14.10 9.57
N PHE A 232 2.82 -13.74 10.45
CA PHE A 232 2.20 -14.66 11.37
C PHE A 232 0.68 -14.55 11.34
N ALA A 233 0.01 -15.63 11.71
CA ALA A 233 -1.42 -15.68 12.00
C ALA A 233 -1.56 -16.34 13.37
N LEU A 234 -2.11 -15.62 14.35
CA LEU A 234 -2.13 -16.06 15.75
C LEU A 234 -3.50 -15.82 16.39
N PRO A 235 -4.00 -16.76 17.22
CA PRO A 235 -5.26 -16.59 17.94
C PRO A 235 -5.14 -15.50 19.01
N PHE A 236 -6.26 -14.88 19.36
CA PHE A 236 -6.32 -13.92 20.46
C PHE A 236 -6.33 -14.62 21.83
N GLY A 237 -5.79 -13.94 22.83
CA GLY A 237 -5.98 -14.28 24.24
C GLY A 237 -5.31 -13.31 25.20
N ASP A 238 -5.35 -13.65 26.48
CA ASP A 238 -4.76 -12.84 27.54
C ASP A 238 -3.37 -13.34 27.89
N TYR A 239 -2.45 -12.41 28.13
CA TYR A 239 -1.06 -12.68 28.45
C TYR A 239 -0.72 -12.10 29.80
N LYS A 240 -0.11 -12.92 30.66
CA LYS A 240 0.59 -12.47 31.86
C LYS A 240 2.05 -12.89 31.77
N VAL A 241 2.94 -11.92 31.61
CA VAL A 241 4.36 -12.20 31.34
C VAL A 241 5.23 -11.61 32.42
N SER A 242 6.11 -12.43 33.00
CA SER A 242 7.13 -12.03 33.96
C SER A 242 8.50 -12.13 33.29
N ILE A 243 9.15 -10.98 33.09
CA ILE A 243 10.42 -10.83 32.38
C ILE A 243 11.51 -10.50 33.40
N THR A 244 12.43 -11.44 33.63
CA THR A 244 13.56 -11.26 34.54
C THR A 244 14.80 -10.83 33.77
N VAL A 245 15.34 -9.66 34.10
CA VAL A 245 16.48 -9.01 33.43
C VAL A 245 17.48 -8.48 34.48
N PRO A 246 18.71 -8.10 34.08
CA PRO A 246 19.62 -7.36 34.96
C PRO A 246 18.95 -6.13 35.60
N ALA A 247 19.27 -5.83 36.87
CA ALA A 247 18.55 -4.84 37.68
C ALA A 247 18.70 -3.38 37.20
N ASP A 248 19.66 -3.13 36.32
CA ASP A 248 19.96 -1.87 35.62
C ASP A 248 19.26 -1.75 34.26
N HIS A 249 18.55 -2.78 33.79
CA HIS A 249 17.76 -2.71 32.57
C HIS A 249 16.40 -2.04 32.78
N VAL A 250 15.97 -1.29 31.77
CA VAL A 250 14.58 -0.90 31.56
C VAL A 250 13.97 -1.88 30.54
N VAL A 251 12.69 -2.21 30.72
CA VAL A 251 11.96 -3.14 29.84
C VAL A 251 10.77 -2.43 29.22
N ALA A 252 10.65 -2.49 27.90
CA ALA A 252 9.45 -2.15 27.15
C ALA A 252 8.75 -3.46 26.77
N ALA A 253 7.42 -3.56 26.88
CA ALA A 253 6.72 -4.77 26.48
C ALA A 253 5.27 -4.50 26.06
N THR A 254 4.72 -5.41 25.27
CA THR A 254 3.27 -5.53 25.04
C THR A 254 2.53 -5.55 26.38
N GLY A 255 1.45 -4.76 26.50
CA GLY A 255 0.59 -4.72 27.69
C GLY A 255 0.98 -3.69 28.74
N GLU A 256 0.24 -3.68 29.84
CA GLU A 256 0.41 -2.72 30.94
C GLU A 256 1.39 -3.24 31.98
N LEU A 257 2.30 -2.37 32.43
CA LEU A 257 3.22 -2.65 33.53
C LEU A 257 2.46 -2.78 34.87
N GLN A 258 2.49 -3.96 35.46
CA GLN A 258 1.72 -4.30 36.67
C GLN A 258 2.44 -4.00 37.98
N ASN A 259 3.77 -3.95 37.99
CA ASN A 259 4.57 -3.83 39.21
C ASN A 259 5.54 -2.64 39.20
N ALA A 260 5.10 -1.50 38.65
CA ALA A 260 5.90 -0.27 38.55
C ALA A 260 6.58 0.15 39.87
N SER A 261 5.90 -0.03 41.02
CA SER A 261 6.45 0.32 42.33
C SER A 261 7.68 -0.50 42.76
N GLN A 262 7.89 -1.68 42.15
CA GLN A 262 9.00 -2.58 42.45
C GLN A 262 10.20 -2.38 41.51
N VAL A 263 9.95 -1.89 40.28
CA VAL A 263 10.98 -1.82 39.23
C VAL A 263 11.46 -0.40 38.96
N LEU A 264 10.64 0.61 39.22
CA LEU A 264 10.97 2.03 39.01
C LEU A 264 11.40 2.72 40.31
N SER A 265 12.32 3.69 40.21
CA SER A 265 12.63 4.59 41.33
C SER A 265 11.45 5.50 41.66
N SER A 266 11.41 6.09 42.86
CA SER A 266 10.34 7.02 43.25
C SER A 266 10.22 8.23 42.30
N THR A 267 11.35 8.74 41.80
CA THR A 267 11.38 9.82 40.80
C THR A 267 10.78 9.38 39.47
N GLN A 268 11.13 8.18 38.99
CA GLN A 268 10.58 7.61 37.76
C GLN A 268 9.08 7.32 37.88
N GLN A 269 8.62 6.81 39.03
CA GLN A 269 7.19 6.61 39.31
C GLN A 269 6.39 7.92 39.25
N LYS A 270 6.94 9.01 39.80
CA LYS A 270 6.30 10.33 39.72
C LYS A 270 6.20 10.80 38.26
N ARG A 271 7.30 10.75 37.50
CA ARG A 271 7.30 11.12 36.07
C ARG A 271 6.34 10.26 35.25
N PHE A 272 6.24 8.96 35.53
CA PHE A 272 5.30 8.06 34.89
C PHE A 272 3.83 8.45 35.16
N ALA A 273 3.52 8.81 36.41
CA ALA A 273 2.19 9.31 36.78
C ALA A 273 1.88 10.69 36.18
N ASP A 274 2.89 11.54 35.97
CA ASP A 274 2.76 12.84 35.31
C ASP A 274 2.55 12.68 33.80
N ALA A 275 3.26 11.73 33.15
CA ALA A 275 3.11 11.39 31.73
C ALA A 275 1.68 10.97 31.39
N ALA A 276 1.05 10.16 32.25
CA ALA A 276 -0.34 9.73 32.11
C ALA A 276 -1.38 10.87 32.14
N LYS A 277 -0.97 12.10 32.48
CA LYS A 277 -1.81 13.30 32.52
C LYS A 277 -1.37 14.36 31.51
N SER A 278 -0.21 14.18 30.87
CA SER A 278 0.41 15.17 30.01
C SER A 278 0.05 14.92 28.55
N ASN A 279 -0.33 15.97 27.81
CA ASN A 279 -0.47 15.93 26.36
C ASN A 279 0.84 16.26 25.61
N LYS A 280 1.97 16.24 26.32
CA LYS A 280 3.32 16.38 25.78
C LYS A 280 4.22 15.28 26.35
N PRO A 281 5.25 14.84 25.62
CA PRO A 281 6.19 13.85 26.13
C PRO A 281 6.80 14.27 27.47
N VAL A 282 6.73 13.37 28.45
CA VAL A 282 7.40 13.46 29.74
C VAL A 282 8.46 12.36 29.78
N VAL A 283 9.72 12.75 29.92
CA VAL A 283 10.84 11.81 30.05
C VAL A 283 10.82 11.17 31.43
N ILE A 284 10.61 9.86 31.48
CA ILE A 284 10.50 9.04 32.69
C ILE A 284 11.90 8.60 33.15
N VAL A 285 12.64 7.96 32.24
CA VAL A 285 14.06 7.61 32.40
C VAL A 285 14.88 8.57 31.56
N THR A 286 15.75 9.37 32.18
CA THR A 286 16.48 10.41 31.46
C THR A 286 17.72 9.87 30.75
N GLN A 287 18.24 10.64 29.79
CA GLN A 287 19.51 10.32 29.14
C GLN A 287 20.65 10.26 30.15
N GLU A 288 20.67 11.12 31.16
CA GLU A 288 21.68 11.09 32.21
C GLU A 288 21.59 9.78 33.01
N GLU A 289 20.39 9.35 33.40
CA GLU A 289 20.16 8.09 34.11
C GLU A 289 20.63 6.89 33.27
N ALA A 290 20.25 6.82 31.99
CA ALA A 290 20.68 5.78 31.05
C ALA A 290 22.21 5.79 30.84
N THR A 291 22.82 6.97 30.71
CA THR A 291 24.28 7.14 30.56
C THR A 291 25.04 6.72 31.82
N GLN A 292 24.43 6.81 33.01
CA GLN A 292 25.05 6.25 34.21
C GLN A 292 24.88 4.73 34.28
N ALA A 293 23.71 4.20 33.91
CA ALA A 293 23.44 2.77 33.93
C ALA A 293 24.38 2.00 32.98
N GLU A 294 24.67 2.53 31.79
CA GLU A 294 25.51 1.86 30.79
C GLU A 294 27.01 1.75 31.16
N LYS A 295 27.47 2.42 32.23
CA LYS A 295 28.87 2.39 32.68
C LYS A 295 29.24 1.13 33.47
N SER A 296 28.26 0.40 33.96
CA SER A 296 28.47 -0.81 34.77
C SER A 296 27.40 -1.85 34.46
N LYS A 297 27.68 -3.12 34.72
CA LYS A 297 26.71 -4.20 34.53
C LYS A 297 26.25 -4.73 35.88
N ALA A 298 24.97 -4.63 36.19
CA ALA A 298 24.42 -5.16 37.44
C ALA A 298 24.43 -6.69 37.45
N SER A 299 24.87 -7.30 38.55
CA SER A 299 24.74 -8.75 38.79
C SER A 299 23.38 -9.14 39.38
N ALA A 300 22.76 -8.21 40.11
CA ALA A 300 21.40 -8.38 40.62
C ALA A 300 20.39 -8.37 39.46
N LYS A 301 19.24 -9.01 39.66
CA LYS A 301 18.15 -9.09 38.68
C LYS A 301 16.88 -8.42 39.21
N LYS A 302 16.01 -8.00 38.29
CA LYS A 302 14.65 -7.52 38.57
C LYS A 302 13.67 -8.22 37.63
N THR A 303 12.45 -8.44 38.11
CA THR A 303 11.37 -9.02 37.32
C THR A 303 10.30 -7.97 37.04
N TRP A 304 10.08 -7.69 35.75
CA TRP A 304 9.00 -6.83 35.26
C TRP A 304 7.81 -7.70 34.93
N THR A 305 6.61 -7.33 35.39
CA THR A 305 5.37 -8.07 35.12
C THR A 305 4.45 -7.23 34.26
N TYR A 306 4.02 -7.80 33.14
CA TYR A 306 3.11 -7.19 32.18
C TYR A 306 1.84 -8.01 32.04
N ALA A 307 0.73 -7.32 31.76
CA ALA A 307 -0.54 -7.94 31.42
C ALA A 307 -1.10 -7.34 30.13
N ALA A 308 -1.49 -8.18 29.18
CA ALA A 308 -2.15 -7.78 27.95
C ALA A 308 -3.44 -8.57 27.78
N THR A 309 -4.53 -7.90 27.42
CA THR A 309 -5.86 -8.53 27.27
C THR A 309 -6.22 -8.58 25.80
N ASN A 310 -6.72 -9.73 25.34
CA ASN A 310 -7.22 -9.95 23.98
C ASN A 310 -6.24 -9.50 22.88
N VAL A 311 -4.97 -9.88 23.02
CA VAL A 311 -3.91 -9.66 22.03
C VAL A 311 -3.54 -10.97 21.35
N ARG A 312 -2.92 -10.88 20.17
CA ARG A 312 -2.52 -12.05 19.37
C ARG A 312 -1.07 -12.49 19.56
N ASP A 313 -0.23 -11.64 20.14
CA ASP A 313 1.19 -11.91 20.35
C ASP A 313 1.74 -11.06 21.50
N PHE A 314 2.99 -11.32 21.89
CA PHE A 314 3.68 -10.61 22.94
C PHE A 314 5.16 -10.38 22.59
N ALA A 315 5.57 -9.12 22.49
CA ALA A 315 6.97 -8.74 22.31
C ALA A 315 7.48 -7.88 23.46
N TRP A 316 8.80 -7.84 23.62
CA TRP A 316 9.46 -6.99 24.61
C TRP A 316 10.85 -6.58 24.15
N ALA A 317 11.36 -5.50 24.73
CA ALA A 317 12.71 -5.05 24.54
C ALA A 317 13.36 -4.75 25.89
N SER A 318 14.68 -4.90 25.97
CA SER A 318 15.42 -4.63 27.20
C SER A 318 16.80 -4.07 26.94
N SER A 319 17.16 -3.03 27.70
CA SER A 319 18.52 -2.50 27.74
C SER A 319 18.70 -1.59 28.95
N ARG A 320 19.95 -1.50 29.43
CA ARG A 320 20.38 -0.42 30.35
C ARG A 320 20.56 0.93 29.66
N LYS A 321 20.61 0.95 28.33
CA LYS A 321 20.78 2.18 27.54
C LYS A 321 19.49 2.96 27.33
N PHE A 322 18.32 2.41 27.70
CA PHE A 322 17.04 3.02 27.37
C PHE A 322 16.76 4.31 28.15
N ILE A 323 16.53 5.36 27.38
CA ILE A 323 15.71 6.52 27.70
C ILE A 323 14.26 6.09 27.49
N TRP A 324 13.35 6.57 28.33
CA TRP A 324 11.93 6.27 28.22
C TRP A 324 11.15 7.56 28.40
N ASP A 325 10.32 7.91 27.42
CA ASP A 325 9.34 8.99 27.56
C ASP A 325 7.93 8.52 27.19
N ALA A 326 6.92 9.25 27.68
CA ALA A 326 5.53 8.96 27.39
C ALA A 326 4.63 10.20 27.43
N MET A 327 3.47 10.12 26.79
CA MET A 327 2.39 11.12 26.88
C MET A 327 1.01 10.48 26.78
N ASN A 328 0.03 11.12 27.39
CA ASN A 328 -1.37 10.76 27.28
C ASN A 328 -1.97 11.23 25.95
N VAL A 329 -2.68 10.31 25.29
CA VAL A 329 -3.46 10.53 24.08
C VAL A 329 -4.90 10.17 24.39
N ARG A 330 -5.84 11.05 24.03
CA ARG A 330 -7.27 10.81 24.25
C ARG A 330 -7.93 10.35 22.96
N VAL A 331 -8.45 9.12 22.95
CA VAL A 331 -9.19 8.52 21.83
C VAL A 331 -10.53 8.04 22.37
N ALA A 332 -11.63 8.47 21.76
CA ALA A 332 -13.00 8.10 22.15
C ALA A 332 -13.28 8.13 23.66
N GLY A 333 -12.77 9.15 24.35
CA GLY A 333 -12.96 9.32 25.79
C GLY A 333 -12.07 8.47 26.69
N LYS A 334 -11.25 7.58 26.14
CA LYS A 334 -10.23 6.80 26.86
C LYS A 334 -8.88 7.50 26.83
N ASN A 335 -8.09 7.26 27.88
CA ASN A 335 -6.71 7.72 27.99
C ASN A 335 -5.80 6.56 27.60
N ILE A 336 -4.94 6.79 26.60
CA ILE A 336 -3.97 5.84 26.08
C ILE A 336 -2.59 6.44 26.32
N LEU A 337 -1.64 5.64 26.78
CA LEU A 337 -0.27 6.09 27.01
C LEU A 337 0.59 5.76 25.78
N ALA A 338 0.90 6.77 24.98
CA ALA A 338 1.87 6.69 23.89
C ALA A 338 3.28 6.78 24.50
N MET A 339 4.18 5.87 24.14
CA MET A 339 5.51 5.77 24.74
C MET A 339 6.60 5.56 23.69
N SER A 340 7.81 5.99 24.03
CA SER A 340 9.01 5.62 23.28
C SER A 340 10.15 5.18 24.19
N TYR A 341 10.89 4.16 23.75
CA TYR A 341 12.10 3.66 24.41
C TYR A 341 13.26 3.71 23.43
N TYR A 342 14.33 4.40 23.78
CA TYR A 342 15.44 4.59 22.85
C TYR A 342 16.76 4.87 23.56
N PRO A 343 17.90 4.40 23.04
CA PRO A 343 19.20 4.75 23.56
C PRO A 343 19.63 6.16 23.09
N LYS A 344 20.67 6.73 23.70
CA LYS A 344 21.18 8.08 23.39
C LYS A 344 21.57 8.25 21.91
N GLU A 345 21.92 7.16 21.24
CA GLU A 345 22.25 7.09 19.82
C GLU A 345 21.06 7.43 18.91
N GLY A 346 19.82 7.43 19.44
CA GLY A 346 18.63 7.92 18.74
C GLY A 346 18.43 9.43 18.84
N ASN A 347 19.10 10.12 19.76
CA ASN A 347 18.92 11.56 19.99
C ASN A 347 19.78 12.42 19.06
N PRO A 348 19.29 13.61 18.66
CA PRO A 348 18.06 14.27 19.14
C PRO A 348 16.78 13.82 18.40
N LEU A 349 16.90 13.00 17.37
CA LEU A 349 15.81 12.67 16.44
C LEU A 349 14.63 11.99 17.15
N TRP A 350 14.90 10.97 17.95
CA TRP A 350 13.90 10.20 18.68
C TRP A 350 13.16 11.01 19.74
N GLY A 351 13.90 11.72 20.60
CA GLY A 351 13.30 12.58 21.63
C GLY A 351 12.47 13.74 21.07
N GLN A 352 12.62 14.07 19.78
CA GLN A 352 11.82 15.08 19.12
C GLN A 352 10.55 14.53 18.47
N TYR A 353 10.63 13.40 17.77
CA TYR A 353 9.56 12.96 16.86
C TYR A 353 8.86 11.66 17.27
N SER A 354 9.48 10.78 18.05
CA SER A 354 9.00 9.39 18.18
C SER A 354 7.63 9.31 18.85
N THR A 355 7.50 9.80 20.08
CA THR A 355 6.25 9.73 20.85
C THR A 355 5.13 10.57 20.24
N ALA A 356 5.48 11.68 19.58
CA ALA A 356 4.52 12.47 18.82
C ALA A 356 3.97 11.70 17.61
N SER A 357 4.81 10.91 16.91
CA SER A 357 4.40 10.06 15.79
C SER A 357 3.48 8.93 16.28
N VAL A 358 3.79 8.30 17.41
CA VAL A 358 2.89 7.32 18.06
C VAL A 358 1.53 7.96 18.32
N ALA A 359 1.50 9.11 19.01
CA ALA A 359 0.26 9.79 19.36
C ALA A 359 -0.58 10.20 18.14
N HIS A 360 0.07 10.75 17.10
CA HIS A 360 -0.55 11.12 15.84
C HIS A 360 -1.20 9.92 15.15
N THR A 361 -0.48 8.80 15.07
CA THR A 361 -0.96 7.56 14.45
C THR A 361 -2.23 7.05 15.12
N LEU A 362 -2.26 7.00 16.46
CA LEU A 362 -3.44 6.57 17.20
C LEU A 362 -4.67 7.41 16.87
N GLN A 363 -4.51 8.73 16.71
CA GLN A 363 -5.62 9.64 16.41
C GLN A 363 -6.13 9.48 14.97
N VAL A 364 -5.23 9.49 13.99
CA VAL A 364 -5.61 9.40 12.57
C VAL A 364 -6.20 8.02 12.25
N TYR A 365 -5.56 6.94 12.70
CA TYR A 365 -6.08 5.60 12.45
C TYR A 365 -7.44 5.40 13.10
N SER A 366 -7.63 5.89 14.33
CA SER A 366 -8.93 5.76 15.01
C SER A 366 -10.07 6.49 14.30
N LYS A 367 -9.77 7.64 13.69
CA LYS A 367 -10.74 8.41 12.90
C LYS A 367 -11.28 7.60 11.72
N HIS A 368 -10.40 6.91 11.00
CA HIS A 368 -10.72 6.21 9.74
C HIS A 368 -11.03 4.70 9.90
N THR A 369 -10.82 4.11 11.08
CA THR A 369 -11.01 2.67 11.31
C THR A 369 -11.91 2.38 12.53
N ILE A 370 -11.31 2.05 13.67
CA ILE A 370 -12.00 1.80 14.93
C ILE A 370 -11.30 2.60 16.02
N ASP A 371 -11.96 2.86 17.14
CA ASP A 371 -11.28 3.49 18.27
C ASP A 371 -10.18 2.56 18.81
N TYR A 372 -8.96 3.09 18.98
CA TYR A 372 -7.87 2.32 19.56
C TYR A 372 -8.26 1.72 20.93
N PRO A 373 -8.28 0.39 21.08
CA PRO A 373 -8.88 -0.27 22.24
C PRO A 373 -7.89 -0.52 23.38
N TYR A 374 -6.58 -0.56 23.10
CA TYR A 374 -5.55 -0.93 24.04
C TYR A 374 -5.09 0.26 24.92
N PRO A 375 -4.54 0.00 26.12
CA PRO A 375 -4.19 1.05 27.08
C PRO A 375 -2.85 1.77 26.78
N VAL A 376 -1.96 1.15 26.00
CA VAL A 376 -0.64 1.70 25.69
C VAL A 376 -0.27 1.45 24.23
N ALA A 377 0.59 2.29 23.65
CA ALA A 377 1.22 2.07 22.35
C ALA A 377 2.68 2.52 22.42
N ILE A 378 3.60 1.68 21.96
CA ILE A 378 5.03 1.80 22.25
C ILE A 378 5.84 1.75 20.96
N SER A 379 6.76 2.70 20.79
CA SER A 379 7.83 2.66 19.79
C SER A 379 9.17 2.38 20.48
N VAL A 380 9.90 1.36 20.04
CA VAL A 380 11.23 1.02 20.57
C VAL A 380 12.28 1.22 19.48
N HIS A 381 13.36 1.92 19.80
CA HIS A 381 14.53 2.03 18.92
C HIS A 381 15.43 0.83 19.08
N GLY A 382 15.80 0.20 17.97
CA GLY A 382 16.79 -0.86 17.96
C GLY A 382 17.14 -1.36 16.56
N PRO A 383 17.83 -2.51 16.47
CA PRO A 383 18.42 -3.00 15.22
C PRO A 383 17.41 -3.57 14.21
N VAL A 384 16.24 -4.05 14.63
CA VAL A 384 15.23 -4.62 13.70
C VAL A 384 14.74 -3.57 12.70
N GLY A 385 14.50 -2.35 13.17
CA GLY A 385 14.33 -1.19 12.31
C GLY A 385 12.92 -0.94 11.74
N GLY A 386 12.05 -1.94 11.78
CA GLY A 386 10.63 -1.89 11.39
C GLY A 386 10.02 -3.28 11.60
N MET A 387 9.16 -3.42 12.60
CA MET A 387 8.43 -4.66 12.92
C MET A 387 7.37 -4.40 13.99
N GLU A 388 6.19 -4.96 13.80
CA GLU A 388 4.99 -4.75 14.60
C GLU A 388 4.66 -5.88 15.57
N TYR A 389 4.10 -5.51 16.72
CA TYR A 389 3.49 -6.41 17.69
C TYR A 389 2.33 -5.69 18.40
N PRO A 390 1.45 -6.39 19.13
CA PRO A 390 0.39 -5.72 19.87
C PRO A 390 0.97 -4.72 20.86
N MET A 391 0.53 -3.47 20.78
CA MET A 391 0.95 -2.33 21.60
C MET A 391 2.43 -1.94 21.49
N LEU A 392 3.26 -2.63 20.70
CA LEU A 392 4.72 -2.41 20.67
C LEU A 392 5.28 -2.61 19.27
N SER A 393 6.13 -1.71 18.82
CA SER A 393 6.89 -1.87 17.58
C SER A 393 8.37 -1.57 17.73
N PHE A 394 9.19 -2.23 16.90
CA PHE A 394 10.61 -1.97 16.75
C PHE A 394 10.83 -1.05 15.55
N ASN A 395 11.57 0.04 15.74
CA ASN A 395 11.77 1.07 14.72
C ASN A 395 13.24 1.51 14.65
N GLY A 396 13.66 1.91 13.45
CA GLY A 396 15.04 2.26 13.15
C GLY A 396 15.30 3.75 13.07
N TYR A 397 16.26 4.09 12.19
CA TYR A 397 16.80 5.43 11.94
C TYR A 397 17.57 6.03 13.13
N ARG A 398 18.82 6.40 12.85
CA ARG A 398 19.68 7.16 13.76
C ARG A 398 20.11 8.47 13.10
N PRO A 399 20.26 9.55 13.88
CA PRO A 399 21.05 10.69 13.44
C PRO A 399 22.53 10.27 13.30
N GLU A 400 23.30 11.14 12.66
CA GLU A 400 24.75 11.03 12.63
C GLU A 400 25.33 11.19 14.06
N PRO A 401 26.56 10.69 14.35
CA PRO A 401 27.17 10.80 15.68
C PRO A 401 27.30 12.23 16.24
N ASP A 402 27.28 13.24 15.37
CA ASP A 402 27.30 14.66 15.75
C ASP A 402 25.90 15.25 16.05
N GLY A 403 24.85 14.41 15.99
CA GLY A 403 23.46 14.77 16.22
C GLY A 403 22.74 15.37 15.00
N THR A 404 23.41 15.53 13.86
CA THR A 404 22.79 16.00 12.61
C THR A 404 22.08 14.88 11.86
N TYR A 405 21.17 15.21 10.94
CA TYR A 405 20.45 14.21 10.16
C TYR A 405 19.96 14.78 8.82
N SER A 406 19.64 13.89 7.86
CA SER A 406 19.04 14.28 6.58
C SER A 406 17.52 14.36 6.66
N ASP A 407 16.89 14.97 5.66
CA ASP A 407 15.44 14.90 5.44
C ASP A 407 14.96 13.45 5.30
N ARG A 408 15.68 12.62 4.53
CA ARG A 408 15.41 11.19 4.40
C ARG A 408 15.40 10.47 5.74
N THR A 409 16.32 10.83 6.65
CA THR A 409 16.39 10.25 8.00
C THR A 409 15.20 10.72 8.86
N LYS A 410 14.87 12.02 8.82
CA LYS A 410 13.72 12.58 9.55
C LYS A 410 12.41 11.93 9.10
N TYR A 411 12.08 12.02 7.82
CA TYR A 411 10.84 11.47 7.28
C TYR A 411 10.83 9.96 7.32
N GLY A 412 12.00 9.31 7.21
CA GLY A 412 12.13 7.88 7.42
C GLY A 412 11.70 7.44 8.82
N LEU A 413 12.17 8.11 9.87
CA LEU A 413 11.77 7.81 11.26
C LEU A 413 10.27 8.00 11.47
N ILE A 414 9.72 9.15 11.06
CA ILE A 414 8.29 9.47 11.27
C ILE A 414 7.43 8.45 10.52
N SER A 415 7.77 8.18 9.26
CA SER A 415 7.09 7.22 8.37
C SER A 415 7.07 5.81 8.95
N VAL A 416 8.22 5.29 9.40
CA VAL A 416 8.28 3.94 9.96
C VAL A 416 7.50 3.85 11.27
N ILE A 417 7.61 4.83 12.17
CA ILE A 417 6.82 4.79 13.42
C ILE A 417 5.32 4.85 13.12
N ILE A 418 4.88 5.67 12.17
CA ILE A 418 3.48 5.68 11.74
C ILE A 418 3.05 4.30 11.22
N HIS A 419 3.87 3.67 10.38
CA HIS A 419 3.61 2.35 9.83
C HIS A 419 3.53 1.28 10.94
N GLU A 420 4.57 1.14 11.75
CA GLU A 420 4.63 0.08 12.75
C GLU A 420 3.63 0.26 13.90
N VAL A 421 3.33 1.51 14.28
CA VAL A 421 2.24 1.78 15.24
C VAL A 421 0.88 1.55 14.58
N GLY A 422 0.75 1.86 13.29
CA GLY A 422 -0.44 1.59 12.49
C GLY A 422 -0.81 0.11 12.46
N HIS A 423 0.19 -0.77 12.52
CA HIS A 423 -0.03 -2.21 12.60
C HIS A 423 -0.76 -2.68 13.86
N ASN A 424 -0.85 -1.85 14.90
CA ASN A 424 -1.76 -2.13 16.01
C ASN A 424 -3.21 -2.34 15.55
N PHE A 425 -3.62 -1.68 14.46
CA PHE A 425 -4.92 -1.88 13.86
C PHE A 425 -4.89 -3.08 12.92
N PHE A 426 -4.02 -3.04 11.91
CA PHE A 426 -3.85 -4.10 10.91
C PHE A 426 -2.47 -4.75 11.05
N PRO A 427 -2.28 -5.94 11.62
CA PRO A 427 -3.30 -6.92 11.91
C PRO A 427 -3.53 -7.19 13.41
N MET A 428 -3.04 -6.32 14.32
CA MET A 428 -3.10 -6.66 15.76
C MET A 428 -4.51 -6.55 16.36
N ILE A 429 -5.45 -5.86 15.70
CA ILE A 429 -6.88 -5.87 16.06
C ILE A 429 -7.71 -6.50 14.94
N ILE A 430 -7.48 -6.13 13.68
CA ILE A 430 -8.10 -6.72 12.50
C ILE A 430 -7.18 -7.84 12.00
N ASN A 431 -7.31 -9.04 12.56
CA ASN A 431 -6.31 -10.10 12.55
C ASN A 431 -6.35 -10.99 11.30
N SER A 432 -5.99 -10.43 10.15
CA SER A 432 -5.83 -11.16 8.89
C SER A 432 -4.74 -12.24 8.97
N ASP A 433 -4.85 -13.23 8.07
CA ASP A 433 -3.85 -14.28 7.93
C ASP A 433 -2.71 -13.83 7.00
N GLU A 434 -1.71 -13.17 7.59
CA GLU A 434 -0.55 -12.67 6.86
C GLU A 434 0.35 -13.76 6.27
N ARG A 435 0.26 -15.00 6.78
CA ARG A 435 0.94 -16.17 6.19
C ARG A 435 0.42 -16.46 4.78
N GLN A 436 -0.81 -16.03 4.53
CA GLN A 436 -1.51 -16.27 3.29
C GLN A 436 -1.66 -15.01 2.43
N TRP A 437 -1.97 -13.86 3.04
CA TRP A 437 -2.39 -12.64 2.35
C TRP A 437 -1.69 -11.39 2.90
N THR A 438 -0.36 -11.29 2.78
CA THR A 438 0.44 -10.16 3.31
C THR A 438 -0.13 -8.77 2.99
N TRP A 439 -0.72 -8.58 1.80
CA TRP A 439 -1.28 -7.28 1.43
C TRP A 439 -2.42 -6.79 2.34
N MET A 440 -3.13 -7.70 3.02
CA MET A 440 -4.20 -7.30 3.96
C MET A 440 -3.64 -6.59 5.19
N ASP A 441 -2.39 -6.88 5.51
CA ASP A 441 -1.70 -6.35 6.67
C ASP A 441 -0.94 -5.12 6.18
N GLU A 442 -0.04 -5.34 5.23
CA GLU A 442 0.89 -4.32 4.73
C GLU A 442 0.25 -3.28 3.81
N GLY A 443 -0.64 -3.70 2.93
CA GLY A 443 -1.31 -2.84 1.96
C GLY A 443 -2.34 -1.93 2.60
N LEU A 444 -3.18 -2.49 3.49
CA LEU A 444 -4.17 -1.71 4.24
C LEU A 444 -3.47 -0.74 5.21
N ASN A 445 -2.41 -1.19 5.90
CA ASN A 445 -1.64 -0.33 6.77
C ASN A 445 -0.89 0.77 6.00
N THR A 446 -0.28 0.46 4.85
CA THR A 446 0.40 1.47 4.01
C THR A 446 -0.57 2.54 3.48
N PHE A 447 -1.80 2.18 3.16
CA PHE A 447 -2.83 3.16 2.79
C PHE A 447 -3.14 4.11 3.96
N MET A 448 -3.34 3.57 5.16
CA MET A 448 -3.58 4.39 6.35
C MET A 448 -2.37 5.23 6.75
N GLN A 449 -1.16 4.69 6.56
CA GLN A 449 0.10 5.39 6.74
C GLN A 449 0.16 6.60 5.82
N TYR A 450 -0.17 6.46 4.53
CA TYR A 450 -0.22 7.58 3.59
C TYR A 450 -1.15 8.69 4.08
N ILE A 451 -2.35 8.35 4.56
CA ILE A 451 -3.28 9.34 5.13
C ILE A 451 -2.65 10.05 6.35
N ALA A 452 -2.06 9.29 7.28
CA ALA A 452 -1.44 9.85 8.47
C ALA A 452 -0.22 10.73 8.13
N GLU A 453 0.59 10.35 7.16
CA GLU A 453 1.70 11.16 6.66
C GLU A 453 1.22 12.49 6.07
N GLN A 454 0.16 12.47 5.25
CA GLN A 454 -0.41 13.68 4.67
C GLN A 454 -1.12 14.58 5.71
N GLU A 455 -1.61 14.02 6.82
CA GLU A 455 -2.13 14.81 7.96
C GLU A 455 -1.01 15.34 8.89
N TRP A 456 0.23 14.81 8.80
CA TRP A 456 1.36 15.25 9.63
C TRP A 456 1.91 16.62 9.19
N GLU A 457 2.16 16.79 7.89
CA GLU A 457 2.54 18.08 7.31
C GLU A 457 2.07 18.20 5.85
N ARG A 458 1.86 19.44 5.39
CA ARG A 458 1.54 19.67 3.96
C ARG A 458 2.73 19.25 3.10
N ASN A 459 2.45 18.55 2.00
CA ASN A 459 3.45 18.03 1.07
C ASN A 459 4.42 17.04 1.73
N TYR A 460 3.96 16.26 2.71
CA TYR A 460 4.75 15.17 3.27
C TYR A 460 5.24 14.26 2.11
N PRO A 461 6.54 13.95 2.03
CA PRO A 461 7.12 13.21 0.90
C PRO A 461 6.86 11.70 1.01
N SER A 462 5.58 11.30 0.98
CA SER A 462 5.16 9.90 1.03
C SER A 462 5.70 9.14 -0.18
N ARG A 463 6.30 7.96 0.07
CA ARG A 463 6.89 7.12 -0.98
C ARG A 463 5.88 6.20 -1.66
N ARG A 464 4.69 6.03 -1.06
CA ARG A 464 3.60 5.14 -1.50
C ARG A 464 2.26 5.85 -1.33
N GLY A 465 1.22 5.35 -2.00
CA GLY A 465 -0.15 5.90 -1.96
C GLY A 465 -0.53 6.66 -3.22
N GLU A 466 0.28 7.62 -3.65
CA GLU A 466 0.03 8.35 -4.90
C GLU A 466 0.19 7.47 -6.15
N PRO A 467 -0.71 7.55 -7.16
CA PRO A 467 -0.65 6.72 -8.35
C PRO A 467 0.66 6.84 -9.14
N GLN A 468 1.24 8.04 -9.21
CA GLN A 468 2.53 8.24 -9.89
C GLN A 468 3.69 7.44 -9.28
N ASN A 469 3.63 7.09 -7.99
CA ASN A 469 4.72 6.40 -7.30
C ASN A 469 4.79 4.90 -7.64
N ILE A 470 3.72 4.30 -8.18
CA ILE A 470 3.69 2.88 -8.55
C ILE A 470 4.00 2.62 -10.03
N VAL A 471 4.04 3.68 -10.86
CA VAL A 471 4.15 3.58 -12.33
C VAL A 471 5.34 2.72 -12.78
N GLU A 472 6.54 2.94 -12.23
CA GLU A 472 7.75 2.19 -12.60
C GLU A 472 7.60 0.69 -12.30
N TYR A 473 6.94 0.33 -11.19
CA TYR A 473 6.64 -1.06 -10.89
C TYR A 473 5.64 -1.64 -11.88
N MET A 474 4.53 -0.94 -12.14
CA MET A 474 3.48 -1.41 -13.06
C MET A 474 4.00 -1.61 -14.49
N LYS A 475 4.94 -0.76 -14.93
CA LYS A 475 5.62 -0.83 -16.22
C LYS A 475 6.71 -1.91 -16.32
N SER A 476 7.16 -2.45 -15.19
CA SER A 476 8.22 -3.46 -15.18
C SER A 476 7.82 -4.74 -15.91
N ASP A 477 8.80 -5.55 -16.32
CA ASP A 477 8.54 -6.81 -17.02
C ASP A 477 7.60 -7.72 -16.21
N LYS A 478 6.50 -8.19 -16.83
CA LYS A 478 5.49 -9.04 -16.18
C LYS A 478 6.09 -10.31 -15.57
N SER A 479 7.21 -10.82 -16.07
CA SER A 479 7.94 -11.98 -15.51
C SER A 479 8.54 -11.73 -14.13
N THR A 480 8.66 -10.46 -13.73
CA THR A 480 9.15 -10.04 -12.41
C THR A 480 8.02 -9.65 -11.45
N GLN A 481 6.77 -9.86 -11.87
CA GLN A 481 5.57 -9.52 -11.11
C GLN A 481 4.71 -10.74 -10.86
N VAL A 482 3.93 -10.68 -9.79
CA VAL A 482 2.85 -11.62 -9.47
C VAL A 482 1.61 -10.82 -9.07
N PRO A 483 0.39 -11.37 -9.15
CA PRO A 483 -0.81 -10.73 -8.62
C PRO A 483 -0.66 -10.41 -7.12
N ILE A 484 -1.44 -9.45 -6.62
CA ILE A 484 -1.49 -9.14 -5.17
C ILE A 484 -2.01 -10.35 -4.39
N MET A 485 -2.92 -11.13 -4.99
CA MET A 485 -3.46 -12.38 -4.44
C MET A 485 -2.47 -13.55 -4.57
N THR A 486 -1.22 -13.35 -4.16
CA THR A 486 -0.15 -14.36 -4.11
C THR A 486 0.23 -14.67 -2.67
N ASN A 487 0.54 -15.92 -2.37
CA ASN A 487 1.00 -16.31 -1.04
C ASN A 487 2.33 -15.59 -0.70
N SER A 488 2.47 -15.20 0.57
CA SER A 488 3.57 -14.42 1.13
C SER A 488 4.97 -14.98 0.86
N GLU A 489 5.11 -16.31 0.81
CA GLU A 489 6.40 -16.98 0.54
C GLU A 489 6.76 -17.02 -0.96
N SER A 490 5.87 -16.54 -1.84
CA SER A 490 6.03 -16.54 -3.30
C SER A 490 5.92 -15.15 -3.92
N VAL A 491 5.85 -14.10 -3.10
CA VAL A 491 5.75 -12.73 -3.59
C VAL A 491 7.07 -12.27 -4.19
N LEU A 492 7.01 -11.80 -5.44
CA LEU A 492 8.10 -11.08 -6.09
C LEU A 492 7.97 -9.58 -5.84
N GLN A 493 9.11 -8.89 -5.74
CA GLN A 493 9.14 -7.44 -5.46
C GLN A 493 8.26 -7.07 -4.25
N PHE A 494 8.48 -7.75 -3.11
CA PHE A 494 7.66 -7.70 -1.90
C PHE A 494 7.18 -6.29 -1.53
N GLY A 495 8.08 -5.31 -1.50
CA GLY A 495 7.74 -3.92 -1.19
C GLY A 495 6.74 -3.25 -2.15
N ASN A 496 6.71 -3.63 -3.43
CA ASN A 496 5.74 -3.10 -4.39
C ASN A 496 4.44 -3.89 -4.36
N ASN A 497 4.52 -5.23 -4.32
CA ASN A 497 3.34 -6.09 -4.39
C ASN A 497 2.51 -6.08 -3.10
N ALA A 498 3.15 -6.18 -1.92
CA ALA A 498 2.45 -6.27 -0.65
C ALA A 498 2.04 -4.90 -0.07
N TYR A 499 2.76 -3.82 -0.42
CA TYR A 499 2.55 -2.48 0.15
C TYR A 499 2.11 -1.47 -0.91
N GLY A 500 2.96 -1.21 -1.91
CA GLY A 500 2.82 -0.09 -2.83
C GLY A 500 1.58 -0.17 -3.73
N LYS A 501 1.40 -1.30 -4.43
CA LYS A 501 0.29 -1.52 -5.35
C LYS A 501 -1.06 -1.56 -4.62
N PRO A 502 -1.25 -2.30 -3.50
CA PRO A 502 -2.51 -2.25 -2.74
C PRO A 502 -2.81 -0.85 -2.20
N ALA A 503 -1.84 -0.16 -1.59
CA ALA A 503 -2.08 1.18 -1.05
C ALA A 503 -2.46 2.19 -2.13
N THR A 504 -1.83 2.08 -3.30
CA THR A 504 -2.19 2.90 -4.47
C THR A 504 -3.57 2.56 -4.98
N ALA A 505 -3.92 1.27 -5.05
CA ALA A 505 -5.25 0.83 -5.46
C ALA A 505 -6.34 1.42 -4.54
N LEU A 506 -6.14 1.37 -3.22
CA LEU A 506 -7.06 1.95 -2.25
C LEU A 506 -7.14 3.47 -2.35
N ASN A 507 -6.02 4.15 -2.59
CA ASN A 507 -6.02 5.60 -2.80
C ASN A 507 -6.77 5.99 -4.09
N ILE A 508 -6.64 5.22 -5.17
CA ILE A 508 -7.41 5.43 -6.41
C ILE A 508 -8.90 5.19 -6.17
N LEU A 509 -9.27 4.16 -5.42
CA LEU A 509 -10.67 3.96 -5.02
C LEU A 509 -11.21 5.17 -4.26
N ARG A 510 -10.43 5.67 -3.31
CA ARG A 510 -10.83 6.81 -2.47
C ARG A 510 -10.93 8.13 -3.20
N GLU A 511 -9.95 8.48 -4.03
CA GLU A 511 -9.87 9.81 -4.65
C GLU A 511 -10.52 9.86 -6.03
N THR A 512 -10.52 8.75 -6.79
CA THR A 512 -10.91 8.73 -8.21
C THR A 512 -12.22 7.99 -8.47
N VAL A 513 -12.45 6.84 -7.83
CA VAL A 513 -13.59 5.95 -8.18
C VAL A 513 -14.82 6.20 -7.31
N MET A 514 -14.66 6.17 -5.98
CA MET A 514 -15.76 6.21 -5.01
C MET A 514 -15.95 7.59 -4.37
N GLY A 515 -14.86 8.37 -4.27
CA GLY A 515 -14.81 9.55 -3.44
C GLY A 515 -14.66 9.21 -1.95
N ARG A 516 -14.17 10.19 -1.17
CA ARG A 516 -13.78 10.01 0.23
C ARG A 516 -14.93 9.57 1.14
N GLU A 517 -16.14 10.08 0.92
CA GLU A 517 -17.29 9.78 1.79
C GLU A 517 -17.66 8.30 1.76
N LEU A 518 -17.87 7.74 0.56
CA LEU A 518 -18.22 6.32 0.39
C LEU A 518 -17.08 5.41 0.79
N PHE A 519 -15.84 5.75 0.39
CA PHE A 519 -14.67 4.95 0.72
C PHE A 519 -14.39 4.93 2.22
N ASP A 520 -14.32 6.10 2.87
CA ASP A 520 -13.97 6.20 4.29
C ASP A 520 -15.04 5.50 5.15
N TYR A 521 -16.32 5.59 4.77
CA TYR A 521 -17.39 4.86 5.45
C TYR A 521 -17.23 3.33 5.31
N ALA A 522 -17.04 2.84 4.09
CA ALA A 522 -16.93 1.40 3.83
C ALA A 522 -15.65 0.77 4.45
N PHE A 523 -14.53 1.47 4.38
CA PHE A 523 -13.27 1.04 5.01
C PHE A 523 -13.40 0.97 6.53
N LYS A 524 -14.06 1.97 7.13
CA LYS A 524 -14.36 2.02 8.57
C LYS A 524 -15.29 0.87 9.00
N GLU A 525 -16.30 0.58 8.18
CA GLU A 525 -17.24 -0.52 8.41
C GLU A 525 -16.53 -1.89 8.36
N TYR A 526 -15.60 -2.09 7.42
CA TYR A 526 -14.74 -3.29 7.39
C TYR A 526 -13.96 -3.45 8.69
N ALA A 527 -13.25 -2.39 9.11
CA ALA A 527 -12.48 -2.43 10.35
C ALA A 527 -13.38 -2.72 11.57
N THR A 528 -14.59 -2.15 11.59
CA THR A 528 -15.57 -2.36 12.67
C THR A 528 -16.10 -3.79 12.71
N ARG A 529 -16.48 -4.36 11.56
CA ARG A 529 -16.98 -5.75 11.45
C ARG A 529 -15.94 -6.76 11.95
N TRP A 530 -14.68 -6.53 11.57
CA TRP A 530 -13.58 -7.47 11.77
C TRP A 530 -12.65 -7.16 12.93
N ALA A 531 -12.94 -6.12 13.72
CA ALA A 531 -12.24 -5.87 14.97
C ALA A 531 -12.28 -7.11 15.88
N PHE A 532 -11.08 -7.52 16.32
CA PHE A 532 -10.79 -8.70 17.11
C PHE A 532 -11.23 -10.02 16.46
N LYS A 533 -11.17 -10.10 15.14
CA LYS A 533 -11.53 -11.29 14.33
C LYS A 533 -10.55 -11.53 13.19
N HIS A 534 -10.73 -12.64 12.47
CA HIS A 534 -9.88 -13.07 11.35
C HIS A 534 -10.54 -12.88 9.96
N PRO A 535 -10.43 -11.70 9.33
CA PRO A 535 -10.94 -11.46 7.98
C PRO A 535 -10.13 -12.18 6.90
N MET A 536 -10.80 -12.49 5.79
CA MET A 536 -10.19 -12.94 4.52
C MET A 536 -10.37 -11.87 3.43
N PRO A 537 -9.64 -11.95 2.30
CA PRO A 537 -9.76 -10.99 1.19
C PRO A 537 -11.20 -10.76 0.72
N ALA A 538 -11.98 -11.84 0.62
CA ALA A 538 -13.37 -11.78 0.20
C ALA A 538 -14.27 -10.98 1.18
N ASP A 539 -13.94 -10.97 2.46
CA ASP A 539 -14.69 -10.20 3.47
C ASP A 539 -14.42 -8.70 3.33
N PHE A 540 -13.19 -8.33 2.98
CA PHE A 540 -12.82 -6.95 2.64
C PHE A 540 -13.54 -6.49 1.35
N PHE A 541 -13.39 -7.22 0.24
CA PHE A 541 -14.00 -6.86 -1.04
C PHE A 541 -15.52 -6.69 -0.92
N ARG A 542 -16.20 -7.65 -0.29
CA ARG A 542 -17.66 -7.57 -0.09
C ARG A 542 -18.06 -6.42 0.83
N THR A 543 -17.30 -6.16 1.90
CA THR A 543 -17.63 -5.02 2.77
C THR A 543 -17.48 -3.70 2.05
N MET A 544 -16.42 -3.54 1.23
CA MET A 544 -16.22 -2.33 0.45
C MET A 544 -17.38 -2.08 -0.51
N GLU A 545 -17.91 -3.11 -1.18
CA GLU A 545 -19.06 -2.98 -2.08
C GLU A 545 -20.38 -2.79 -1.33
N ASP A 546 -20.66 -3.61 -0.31
CA ASP A 546 -21.89 -3.59 0.49
C ASP A 546 -22.11 -2.24 1.18
N ALA A 547 -21.08 -1.71 1.84
CA ALA A 547 -21.18 -0.48 2.61
C ALA A 547 -21.13 0.79 1.73
N SER A 548 -20.60 0.70 0.50
CA SER A 548 -20.54 1.85 -0.42
C SER A 548 -21.66 1.89 -1.46
N GLY A 549 -22.26 0.74 -1.78
CA GLY A 549 -23.20 0.60 -2.90
C GLY A 549 -22.55 0.69 -4.29
N VAL A 550 -21.23 0.51 -4.39
CA VAL A 550 -20.46 0.58 -5.65
C VAL A 550 -20.03 -0.83 -6.07
N ASP A 551 -20.24 -1.19 -7.34
CA ASP A 551 -19.70 -2.43 -7.93
C ASP A 551 -18.20 -2.25 -8.23
N LEU A 552 -17.36 -3.01 -7.54
CA LEU A 552 -15.90 -2.94 -7.59
C LEU A 552 -15.27 -4.23 -8.14
N ASP A 553 -16.07 -5.20 -8.61
CA ASP A 553 -15.58 -6.48 -9.10
C ASP A 553 -14.56 -6.32 -10.22
N TRP A 554 -14.79 -5.35 -11.12
CA TRP A 554 -13.85 -5.01 -12.20
C TRP A 554 -12.51 -4.49 -11.66
N PHE A 555 -12.54 -3.73 -10.57
CA PHE A 555 -11.37 -3.11 -9.97
C PHE A 555 -10.55 -4.15 -9.23
N TRP A 556 -11.21 -4.95 -8.37
CA TRP A 556 -10.58 -6.07 -7.66
C TRP A 556 -9.96 -7.06 -8.64
N ARG A 557 -10.69 -7.46 -9.68
CA ARG A 557 -10.19 -8.34 -10.74
C ARG A 557 -8.92 -7.80 -11.37
N GLY A 558 -8.94 -6.55 -11.83
CA GLY A 558 -7.78 -5.92 -12.46
C GLY A 558 -6.60 -5.80 -11.51
N TRP A 559 -6.77 -5.08 -10.40
CA TRP A 559 -5.66 -4.72 -9.52
C TRP A 559 -5.12 -5.89 -8.70
N PHE A 560 -5.98 -6.80 -8.24
CA PHE A 560 -5.61 -7.83 -7.25
C PHE A 560 -5.31 -9.20 -7.86
N TYR A 561 -6.00 -9.56 -8.94
CA TYR A 561 -5.90 -10.89 -9.57
C TYR A 561 -5.03 -10.89 -10.84
N THR A 562 -4.54 -9.74 -11.31
CA THR A 562 -3.67 -9.67 -12.50
C THR A 562 -2.38 -8.87 -12.30
N THR A 563 -1.49 -8.97 -13.29
CA THR A 563 -0.30 -8.12 -13.48
C THR A 563 -0.48 -7.15 -14.66
N ASP A 564 -1.72 -6.86 -15.04
CA ASP A 564 -2.02 -5.78 -16.00
C ASP A 564 -1.66 -4.43 -15.37
N HIS A 565 -1.47 -3.42 -16.22
CA HIS A 565 -1.17 -2.04 -15.83
C HIS A 565 -2.11 -1.06 -16.53
N THR A 566 -2.11 0.20 -16.07
CA THR A 566 -2.85 1.27 -16.74
C THR A 566 -1.97 1.87 -17.84
N ASP A 567 -2.46 1.83 -19.07
CA ASP A 567 -1.93 2.59 -20.21
C ASP A 567 -3.13 2.86 -21.12
N MET A 568 -3.61 4.10 -21.11
CA MET A 568 -4.77 4.54 -21.87
C MET A 568 -4.36 5.66 -22.83
N ALA A 569 -4.66 5.49 -24.12
CA ALA A 569 -4.23 6.44 -25.14
C ALA A 569 -5.40 7.21 -25.76
N ILE A 570 -5.15 8.47 -26.14
CA ILE A 570 -5.97 9.19 -27.12
C ILE A 570 -5.45 8.86 -28.53
N GLU A 571 -6.23 8.09 -29.29
CA GLU A 571 -5.86 7.64 -30.64
C GLU A 571 -6.15 8.71 -31.71
N GLY A 572 -7.17 9.55 -31.49
CA GLY A 572 -7.50 10.64 -32.41
C GLY A 572 -8.74 11.42 -32.01
N VAL A 573 -8.86 12.62 -32.56
CA VAL A 573 -10.00 13.50 -32.38
C VAL A 573 -10.52 13.94 -33.75
N LYS A 574 -11.80 13.73 -34.00
CA LYS A 574 -12.50 14.31 -35.15
C LYS A 574 -13.41 15.43 -34.67
N TRP A 575 -13.25 16.62 -35.25
CA TRP A 575 -14.04 17.78 -34.93
C TRP A 575 -15.12 18.00 -36.01
N TYR A 576 -16.36 18.14 -35.55
CA TYR A 576 -17.52 18.43 -36.37
C TYR A 576 -18.21 19.69 -35.85
N THR A 577 -18.67 20.52 -36.77
CA THR A 577 -19.58 21.64 -36.52
C THR A 577 -20.89 21.38 -37.24
N ILE A 578 -21.97 22.02 -36.79
CA ILE A 578 -23.26 21.92 -37.47
C ILE A 578 -23.16 22.66 -38.80
N ASP A 579 -23.43 21.97 -39.90
CA ASP A 579 -23.63 22.62 -41.19
C ASP A 579 -24.94 23.40 -41.13
N SER A 580 -24.84 24.73 -41.14
CA SER A 580 -26.00 25.63 -41.16
C SER A 580 -26.95 25.37 -42.34
N GLN A 581 -26.49 24.66 -43.38
CA GLN A 581 -27.14 24.50 -44.68
C GLN A 581 -27.47 25.82 -45.38
N ASN A 582 -27.02 26.96 -44.83
CA ASN A 582 -27.16 28.25 -45.46
C ASN A 582 -26.14 28.33 -46.60
N PRO A 583 -26.58 28.37 -47.87
CA PRO A 583 -25.68 28.29 -49.00
C PRO A 583 -24.72 29.49 -49.08
N GLU A 584 -25.12 30.68 -48.61
CA GLU A 584 -24.22 31.85 -48.59
C GLU A 584 -23.05 31.64 -47.62
N PHE A 585 -23.36 31.17 -46.41
CA PHE A 585 -22.34 30.93 -45.39
C PHE A 585 -21.43 29.75 -45.76
N VAL A 586 -22.02 28.63 -46.18
CA VAL A 586 -21.28 27.41 -46.56
C VAL A 586 -20.37 27.67 -47.76
N ASN A 587 -20.85 28.38 -48.78
CA ASN A 587 -20.04 28.69 -49.96
C ASN A 587 -18.91 29.68 -49.63
N ALA A 588 -19.17 30.67 -48.78
CA ALA A 588 -18.14 31.59 -48.30
C ALA A 588 -17.02 30.86 -47.53
N GLN A 589 -17.37 29.94 -46.63
CA GLN A 589 -16.41 29.10 -45.91
C GLN A 589 -15.59 28.21 -46.85
N LYS A 590 -16.24 27.54 -47.82
CA LYS A 590 -15.53 26.74 -48.85
C LYS A 590 -14.54 27.59 -49.64
N ARG A 591 -14.92 28.84 -49.99
CA ARG A 591 -14.04 29.75 -50.73
C ARG A 591 -12.83 30.14 -49.89
N GLU A 592 -13.03 30.44 -48.60
CA GLU A 592 -11.93 30.73 -47.67
C GLU A 592 -10.98 29.52 -47.53
N GLN A 593 -11.50 28.30 -47.43
CA GLN A 593 -10.70 27.08 -47.39
C GLN A 593 -9.87 26.87 -48.65
N LEU A 594 -10.47 27.05 -49.84
CA LEU A 594 -9.74 26.98 -51.12
C LEU A 594 -8.62 28.02 -51.21
N ASN A 595 -8.87 29.24 -50.71
CA ASN A 595 -7.87 30.32 -50.71
C ASN A 595 -6.72 30.06 -49.73
N LYS A 596 -6.97 29.37 -48.60
CA LYS A 596 -5.95 28.98 -47.61
C LYS A 596 -5.21 27.69 -47.97
N ALA A 597 -5.69 26.93 -48.97
CA ALA A 597 -5.07 25.69 -49.37
C ALA A 597 -3.61 25.94 -49.83
N PRO A 598 -2.65 25.13 -49.37
CA PRO A 598 -1.26 25.32 -49.76
C PRO A 598 -1.13 25.13 -51.28
N GLN A 599 -0.47 26.08 -51.94
CA GLN A 599 -0.14 25.91 -53.35
C GLN A 599 0.86 24.77 -53.51
N THR A 600 0.58 23.86 -54.42
CA THR A 600 1.51 22.79 -54.78
C THR A 600 2.78 23.37 -55.38
N LEU A 601 3.91 22.66 -55.25
CA LEU A 601 5.18 23.08 -55.86
C LEU A 601 5.05 23.27 -57.38
N SER A 602 4.24 22.46 -58.05
CA SER A 602 3.94 22.62 -59.48
C SER A 602 3.19 23.91 -59.77
N GLN A 603 2.17 24.27 -58.99
CA GLN A 603 1.47 25.56 -59.17
C GLN A 603 2.43 26.74 -58.98
N GLN A 604 3.28 26.69 -57.96
CA GLN A 604 4.28 27.74 -57.69
C GLN A 604 5.30 27.88 -58.83
N ARG A 605 5.83 26.75 -59.34
CA ARG A 605 6.79 26.75 -60.45
C ARG A 605 6.15 27.13 -61.78
N ASN A 606 4.93 26.65 -62.05
CA ASN A 606 4.22 27.02 -63.27
C ASN A 606 3.98 28.53 -63.35
N LEU A 607 3.73 29.21 -62.22
CA LEU A 607 3.63 30.68 -62.17
C LEU A 607 4.94 31.40 -62.55
N GLN A 608 6.10 30.75 -62.38
CA GLN A 608 7.41 31.30 -62.75
C GLN A 608 7.83 30.88 -64.18
N ASP A 609 7.71 29.60 -64.49
CA ASP A 609 8.22 28.97 -65.70
C ASP A 609 7.28 29.14 -66.90
N ILE A 610 5.98 29.38 -66.65
CA ILE A 610 4.95 29.59 -67.68
C ILE A 610 4.45 31.04 -67.59
N PRO A 611 5.18 32.00 -68.19
CA PRO A 611 4.81 33.43 -68.13
C PRO A 611 3.50 33.75 -68.86
N ARG A 612 3.04 32.87 -69.77
CA ARG A 612 1.78 33.01 -70.50
C ARG A 612 1.22 31.64 -70.86
N THR A 613 -0.03 31.36 -70.49
CA THR A 613 -0.71 30.12 -70.89
C THR A 613 -1.27 30.22 -72.32
N LEU A 614 -1.65 29.09 -72.92
CA LEU A 614 -2.26 29.08 -74.26
C LEU A 614 -3.59 29.84 -74.30
N VAL A 615 -4.37 29.80 -73.21
CA VAL A 615 -5.63 30.56 -73.08
C VAL A 615 -5.35 32.06 -72.97
N ASP A 616 -4.28 32.45 -72.27
CA ASP A 616 -3.82 33.87 -72.24
C ASP A 616 -3.33 34.34 -73.62
N ALA A 617 -2.78 33.43 -74.44
CA ALA A 617 -2.30 33.69 -75.79
C ALA A 617 -3.43 33.74 -76.83
N ASN A 618 -4.51 32.99 -76.61
CA ASN A 618 -5.64 32.87 -77.52
C ASN A 618 -6.98 33.04 -76.77
N PRO A 619 -7.48 34.29 -76.64
CA PRO A 619 -8.69 34.59 -75.86
C PRO A 619 -9.96 33.86 -76.32
N GLU A 620 -10.01 33.38 -77.57
CA GLU A 620 -11.12 32.60 -78.12
C GLU A 620 -11.31 31.25 -77.42
N LEU A 621 -10.30 30.78 -76.69
CA LEU A 621 -10.36 29.56 -75.89
C LEU A 621 -11.04 29.77 -74.52
N ASN A 622 -11.37 31.00 -74.14
CA ASN A 622 -12.16 31.25 -72.93
C ASN A 622 -13.62 30.88 -73.14
N ASP A 623 -14.15 30.05 -72.26
CA ASP A 623 -15.56 29.70 -72.19
C ASP A 623 -16.17 30.09 -70.82
N PHE A 624 -17.38 29.61 -70.58
CA PHE A 624 -18.07 29.78 -69.32
C PHE A 624 -17.24 29.34 -68.11
N TYR A 625 -16.55 28.20 -68.19
CA TYR A 625 -15.80 27.62 -67.07
C TYR A 625 -14.50 28.34 -66.74
N ASN A 626 -13.97 29.18 -67.64
CA ASN A 626 -12.83 30.04 -67.33
C ASN A 626 -13.15 31.18 -66.35
N SER A 627 -14.43 31.55 -66.20
CA SER A 627 -14.91 32.59 -65.26
C SER A 627 -16.02 32.13 -64.31
N TYR A 628 -16.51 30.91 -64.47
CA TYR A 628 -17.53 30.31 -63.62
C TYR A 628 -16.99 30.08 -62.21
N ASP A 629 -17.69 30.66 -61.23
CA ASP A 629 -17.42 30.41 -59.83
C ASP A 629 -18.46 29.42 -59.25
N PRO A 630 -18.08 28.15 -59.03
CA PRO A 630 -18.99 27.12 -58.54
C PRO A 630 -19.46 27.36 -57.09
N LEU A 631 -18.92 28.36 -56.39
CA LEU A 631 -19.32 28.75 -55.03
C LEU A 631 -20.22 30.00 -55.03
N THR A 632 -20.75 30.40 -56.19
CA THR A 632 -21.77 31.47 -56.25
C THR A 632 -23.12 30.92 -55.80
N THR A 633 -23.69 31.50 -54.74
CA THR A 633 -25.04 31.13 -54.27
C THR A 633 -26.10 31.50 -55.31
N THR A 634 -26.91 30.54 -55.72
CA THR A 634 -27.99 30.73 -56.70
C THR A 634 -29.35 30.92 -56.02
N ALA A 635 -30.33 31.44 -56.75
CA ALA A 635 -31.71 31.53 -56.28
C ALA A 635 -32.32 30.16 -55.93
N ALA A 636 -31.93 29.11 -56.66
CA ALA A 636 -32.36 27.74 -56.38
C ALA A 636 -31.82 27.22 -55.05
N ASP A 637 -30.59 27.61 -54.67
CA ASP A 637 -30.00 27.26 -53.37
C ASP A 637 -30.77 27.93 -52.21
N GLN A 638 -31.09 29.21 -52.35
CA GLN A 638 -31.86 29.95 -51.34
C GLN A 638 -33.26 29.36 -51.16
N GLN A 639 -33.94 28.96 -52.24
CA GLN A 639 -35.28 28.35 -52.15
C GLN A 639 -35.25 26.99 -51.44
N ARG A 640 -34.22 26.16 -51.68
CA ARG A 640 -34.02 24.89 -50.97
C ARG A 640 -33.82 25.12 -49.47
N TYR A 641 -32.98 26.09 -49.10
CA TYR A 641 -32.72 26.44 -47.71
C TYR A 641 -33.97 26.93 -46.98
N GLN A 642 -34.78 27.79 -47.59
CA GLN A 642 -36.05 28.26 -47.00
C GLN A 642 -37.06 27.12 -46.79
N SER A 643 -37.12 26.17 -47.74
CA SER A 643 -37.98 25.00 -47.60
C SER A 643 -37.54 24.10 -46.44
N PHE A 644 -36.22 23.93 -46.27
CA PHE A 644 -35.64 23.23 -45.13
C PHE A 644 -35.99 23.90 -43.80
N LEU A 645 -35.80 25.22 -43.67
CA LEU A 645 -36.13 25.98 -42.46
C LEU A 645 -37.62 25.91 -42.09
N ASN A 646 -38.52 25.93 -43.07
CA ASN A 646 -39.96 25.83 -42.82
C ASN A 646 -40.40 24.46 -42.29
N GLY A 647 -39.59 23.41 -42.50
CA GLY A 647 -39.84 22.07 -41.97
C GLY A 647 -39.37 21.83 -40.52
N LEU A 648 -38.70 22.80 -39.90
CA LEU A 648 -38.13 22.65 -38.55
C LEU A 648 -38.98 23.30 -37.45
N SER A 649 -39.04 22.67 -36.27
CA SER A 649 -39.62 23.25 -35.06
C SER A 649 -38.76 24.41 -34.51
N PRO A 650 -39.30 25.28 -33.63
CA PRO A 650 -38.52 26.32 -32.96
C PRO A 650 -37.26 25.80 -32.23
N GLU A 651 -37.37 24.65 -31.56
CA GLU A 651 -36.26 24.01 -30.84
C GLU A 651 -35.21 23.47 -31.81
N GLN A 652 -35.62 22.89 -32.94
CA GLN A 652 -34.70 22.38 -33.97
C GLN A 652 -33.94 23.52 -34.67
N LYS A 653 -34.59 24.66 -34.90
CA LYS A 653 -33.93 25.89 -35.40
C LYS A 653 -32.87 26.38 -34.41
N LYS A 654 -33.19 26.38 -33.11
CA LYS A 654 -32.24 26.76 -32.06
C LYS A 654 -31.02 25.84 -32.02
N ILE A 655 -31.17 24.54 -32.28
CA ILE A 655 -30.04 23.60 -32.40
C ILE A 655 -29.22 23.91 -33.65
N LEU A 656 -29.85 24.16 -34.80
CA LEU A 656 -29.16 24.52 -36.04
C LEU A 656 -28.29 25.78 -35.89
N ASP A 657 -28.79 26.77 -35.13
CA ASP A 657 -28.11 28.05 -34.87
C ASP A 657 -27.21 28.03 -33.63
N SER A 658 -27.04 26.87 -32.96
CA SER A 658 -26.38 26.79 -31.65
C SER A 658 -24.86 27.04 -31.68
N GLY A 659 -24.22 26.91 -32.83
CA GLY A 659 -22.75 27.02 -32.96
C GLY A 659 -21.97 25.93 -32.21
N MET A 660 -22.64 24.85 -31.79
CA MET A 660 -22.05 23.77 -31.00
C MET A 660 -20.97 23.01 -31.77
N ASN A 661 -19.95 22.60 -31.02
CA ASN A 661 -18.83 21.79 -31.49
C ASN A 661 -18.99 20.36 -30.99
N PHE A 662 -18.73 19.38 -31.86
CA PHE A 662 -18.83 17.96 -31.56
C PHE A 662 -17.47 17.32 -31.80
N TYR A 663 -16.91 16.69 -30.77
CA TYR A 663 -15.61 16.05 -30.82
C TYR A 663 -15.78 14.55 -30.60
N GLU A 664 -15.52 13.77 -31.65
CA GLU A 664 -15.40 12.32 -31.55
C GLU A 664 -13.97 11.98 -31.13
N VAL A 665 -13.78 11.54 -29.89
CA VAL A 665 -12.48 11.20 -29.31
C VAL A 665 -12.38 9.68 -29.16
N GLY A 666 -11.36 9.09 -29.78
CA GLY A 666 -11.03 7.68 -29.66
C GLY A 666 -10.10 7.41 -28.48
N PHE A 667 -10.46 6.46 -27.63
CA PHE A 667 -9.64 6.00 -26.51
C PHE A 667 -9.31 4.53 -26.65
N LYS A 668 -8.10 4.15 -26.22
CA LYS A 668 -7.63 2.77 -26.26
C LYS A 668 -7.00 2.35 -24.93
N ASN A 669 -7.33 1.15 -24.47
CA ASN A 669 -6.71 0.51 -23.31
C ASN A 669 -5.60 -0.45 -23.79
N LEU A 670 -4.35 -0.04 -23.60
CA LEU A 670 -3.15 -0.77 -24.02
C LEU A 670 -2.61 -1.66 -22.90
N GLY A 671 -2.73 -1.21 -21.64
CA GLY A 671 -2.14 -1.88 -20.48
C GLY A 671 -2.98 -3.02 -19.90
N GLY A 672 -4.26 -3.09 -20.25
CA GLY A 672 -5.21 -4.14 -19.87
C GLY A 672 -6.05 -3.82 -18.63
N LEU A 673 -5.58 -2.93 -17.74
CA LEU A 673 -6.41 -2.40 -16.64
C LEU A 673 -7.41 -1.38 -17.17
N VAL A 674 -8.70 -1.65 -16.95
CA VAL A 674 -9.75 -0.66 -17.20
C VAL A 674 -9.74 0.36 -16.07
N MET A 675 -9.85 1.65 -16.41
CA MET A 675 -9.84 2.76 -15.47
C MET A 675 -10.82 3.86 -15.94
N PRO A 676 -11.28 4.76 -15.04
CA PRO A 676 -12.03 5.96 -15.44
C PRO A 676 -11.24 6.83 -16.42
N LEU A 677 -11.94 7.54 -17.31
CA LEU A 677 -11.33 8.53 -18.21
C LEU A 677 -11.52 9.94 -17.62
N ILE A 678 -10.43 10.53 -17.13
CA ILE A 678 -10.39 11.93 -16.68
C ILE A 678 -9.86 12.78 -17.83
N VAL A 679 -10.73 13.54 -18.48
CA VAL A 679 -10.38 14.27 -19.71
C VAL A 679 -10.48 15.77 -19.46
N ARG A 680 -9.36 16.48 -19.58
CA ARG A 680 -9.31 17.94 -19.63
C ARG A 680 -9.44 18.40 -21.07
N MET A 681 -10.38 19.29 -21.32
CA MET A 681 -10.57 20.04 -22.57
C MET A 681 -10.08 21.47 -22.35
N GLU A 682 -8.98 21.84 -22.98
CA GLU A 682 -8.49 23.24 -23.01
C GLU A 682 -9.12 23.94 -24.22
N PHE A 683 -9.88 25.00 -24.00
CA PHE A 683 -10.57 25.77 -25.04
C PHE A 683 -9.66 26.83 -25.68
N GLU A 684 -9.97 27.25 -26.90
CA GLU A 684 -9.18 28.27 -27.63
C GLU A 684 -9.14 29.64 -26.93
N ASP A 685 -10.10 29.94 -26.04
CA ASP A 685 -10.14 31.17 -25.25
C ASP A 685 -9.30 31.12 -23.95
N GLY A 686 -8.62 30.00 -23.71
CA GLY A 686 -7.76 29.78 -22.53
C GLY A 686 -8.49 29.25 -21.29
N THR A 687 -9.81 29.05 -21.35
CA THR A 687 -10.55 28.33 -20.29
C THR A 687 -10.40 26.82 -20.44
N ASP A 688 -10.68 26.04 -19.39
CA ASP A 688 -10.70 24.59 -19.45
C ASP A 688 -11.88 23.96 -18.70
N GLU A 689 -12.22 22.73 -19.07
CA GLU A 689 -13.22 21.90 -18.41
C GLU A 689 -12.68 20.48 -18.24
N VAL A 690 -12.94 19.87 -17.07
CA VAL A 690 -12.59 18.47 -16.80
C VAL A 690 -13.84 17.62 -16.70
N VAL A 691 -13.88 16.55 -17.49
CA VAL A 691 -14.96 15.55 -17.46
C VAL A 691 -14.41 14.24 -16.93
N ASN A 692 -15.04 13.74 -15.87
CA ASN A 692 -14.74 12.43 -15.28
C ASN A 692 -15.76 11.41 -15.80
N ILE A 693 -15.28 10.42 -16.57
CA ILE A 693 -16.11 9.34 -17.11
C ILE A 693 -15.78 8.05 -16.33
N PRO A 694 -16.78 7.39 -15.72
CA PRO A 694 -16.57 6.15 -14.98
C PRO A 694 -15.97 5.02 -15.83
N ALA A 695 -15.32 4.05 -15.18
CA ALA A 695 -14.66 2.92 -15.84
C ALA A 695 -15.62 2.07 -16.71
N GLU A 696 -16.92 2.11 -16.41
CA GLU A 696 -17.99 1.41 -17.12
C GLU A 696 -18.14 1.83 -18.59
N ILE A 697 -17.44 2.87 -19.04
CA ILE A 697 -17.30 3.15 -20.47
C ILE A 697 -16.69 1.96 -21.23
N TRP A 698 -15.87 1.15 -20.55
CA TRP A 698 -15.19 -0.03 -21.08
C TRP A 698 -16.05 -1.31 -21.06
N ARG A 699 -17.28 -1.28 -20.54
CA ARG A 699 -18.08 -2.51 -20.24
C ARG A 699 -18.47 -3.35 -21.47
N LEU A 700 -18.67 -2.70 -22.62
CA LEU A 700 -19.06 -3.38 -23.87
C LEU A 700 -17.85 -3.62 -24.78
N ASN A 701 -16.80 -2.80 -24.63
CA ASN A 701 -15.52 -2.96 -25.30
C ASN A 701 -14.43 -2.40 -24.37
N ASN A 702 -13.56 -3.28 -23.89
CA ASN A 702 -12.51 -2.97 -22.93
C ASN A 702 -11.14 -2.72 -23.59
N THR A 703 -11.10 -2.66 -24.93
CA THR A 703 -9.90 -2.42 -25.73
C THR A 703 -9.95 -1.05 -26.40
N ASP A 704 -11.00 -0.75 -27.16
CA ASP A 704 -11.11 0.49 -27.94
C ASP A 704 -12.52 1.07 -27.85
N ILE A 705 -12.64 2.34 -27.47
CA ILE A 705 -13.94 3.03 -27.39
C ILE A 705 -13.86 4.38 -28.08
N THR A 706 -15.04 4.93 -28.37
CA THR A 706 -15.18 6.29 -28.89
C THR A 706 -16.21 7.04 -28.07
N LYS A 707 -15.88 8.26 -27.67
CA LYS A 707 -16.76 9.14 -26.89
C LYS A 707 -16.93 10.47 -27.62
N VAL A 708 -18.17 10.95 -27.69
CA VAL A 708 -18.47 12.28 -28.21
C VAL A 708 -18.55 13.29 -27.06
N PHE A 709 -17.80 14.38 -27.19
CA PHE A 709 -17.92 15.57 -26.34
C PHE A 709 -18.61 16.68 -27.12
N VAL A 710 -19.50 17.41 -26.46
CA VAL A 710 -20.29 18.49 -27.07
C VAL A 710 -20.04 19.76 -26.29
N THR A 711 -19.55 20.80 -26.97
CA THR A 711 -19.10 22.03 -26.32
C THR A 711 -19.57 23.27 -27.08
N GLU A 712 -19.89 24.34 -26.36
CA GLU A 712 -20.22 25.63 -26.98
C GLU A 712 -18.98 26.31 -27.58
N LYS A 713 -17.81 26.07 -26.99
CA LYS A 713 -16.53 26.64 -27.39
C LYS A 713 -15.66 25.63 -28.15
N PRO A 714 -14.87 26.05 -29.14
CA PRO A 714 -13.88 25.18 -29.76
C PRO A 714 -12.80 24.73 -28.75
N VAL A 715 -12.50 23.43 -28.75
CA VAL A 715 -11.46 22.81 -27.93
C VAL A 715 -10.13 22.85 -28.69
N ALA A 716 -9.13 23.46 -28.08
CA ALA A 716 -7.76 23.53 -28.59
C ALA A 716 -6.97 22.25 -28.34
N SER A 717 -7.16 21.60 -27.18
CA SER A 717 -6.53 20.31 -26.89
C SER A 717 -7.27 19.46 -25.86
N PHE A 718 -7.07 18.14 -25.96
CA PHE A 718 -7.53 17.14 -25.01
C PHE A 718 -6.34 16.56 -24.26
N THR A 719 -6.45 16.43 -22.93
CA THR A 719 -5.47 15.74 -22.07
C THR A 719 -6.18 14.70 -21.23
N LEU A 720 -5.74 13.44 -21.34
CA LEU A 720 -6.17 12.33 -20.51
C LEU A 720 -5.31 12.26 -19.23
N ASP A 721 -5.97 11.96 -18.11
CA ASP A 721 -5.38 11.88 -16.77
C ASP A 721 -4.50 13.09 -16.39
N PRO A 722 -5.00 14.34 -16.52
CA PRO A 722 -4.24 15.56 -16.27
C PRO A 722 -3.75 15.72 -14.82
N PHE A 723 -4.25 14.90 -13.89
CA PHE A 723 -3.95 14.94 -12.47
C PHE A 723 -3.27 13.66 -11.96
N LEU A 724 -2.87 12.74 -12.85
CA LEU A 724 -2.15 11.50 -12.52
C LEU A 724 -2.91 10.59 -11.55
N GLN A 725 -4.21 10.46 -11.74
CA GLN A 725 -5.16 9.73 -10.89
C GLN A 725 -5.22 8.23 -11.18
N THR A 726 -4.71 7.74 -12.32
CA THR A 726 -4.95 6.35 -12.76
C THR A 726 -3.70 5.47 -12.78
N ALA A 727 -2.54 5.99 -12.38
CA ALA A 727 -1.23 5.35 -12.50
C ALA A 727 -0.90 4.95 -13.96
N ASP A 728 -1.23 5.83 -14.92
CA ASP A 728 -0.91 5.59 -16.33
C ASP A 728 0.60 5.53 -16.57
N THR A 729 1.05 4.47 -17.24
CA THR A 729 2.47 4.16 -17.45
C THR A 729 3.09 4.80 -18.70
N ASP A 730 2.28 5.44 -19.55
CA ASP A 730 2.73 6.17 -20.73
C ASP A 730 1.94 7.46 -20.99
N LEU A 731 2.31 8.53 -20.27
CA LEU A 731 1.73 9.86 -20.45
C LEU A 731 1.97 10.49 -21.84
N SER A 732 2.85 9.92 -22.68
CA SER A 732 3.17 10.50 -24.00
C SER A 732 2.00 10.36 -25.00
N ASN A 733 1.08 9.43 -24.74
CA ASN A 733 -0.07 9.14 -25.58
C ASN A 733 -1.38 9.77 -25.03
N ASN A 734 -1.30 10.55 -23.95
CA ASN A 734 -2.45 11.17 -23.28
C ASN A 734 -2.91 12.49 -23.89
N THR A 735 -2.22 13.05 -24.89
CA THR A 735 -2.52 14.40 -25.40
C THR A 735 -2.87 14.40 -26.89
N PHE A 736 -3.90 15.18 -27.23
CA PHE A 736 -4.22 15.53 -28.61
C PHE A 736 -4.36 17.05 -28.78
N PRO A 737 -3.62 17.69 -29.72
CA PRO A 737 -2.55 17.10 -30.52
C PRO A 737 -1.36 16.66 -29.66
N ARG A 738 -0.61 15.65 -30.11
CA ARG A 738 0.54 15.11 -29.37
C ARG A 738 1.59 16.20 -29.12
N ARG A 739 1.97 16.39 -27.85
CA ARG A 739 3.03 17.34 -27.45
C ARG A 739 4.36 16.58 -27.33
N LEU A 740 5.40 17.02 -28.05
CA LEU A 740 6.77 16.49 -27.88
C LEU A 740 7.41 17.13 -26.63
N ALA A 741 7.68 16.35 -25.59
CA ALA A 741 8.43 16.80 -24.43
C ALA A 741 9.94 16.56 -24.62
N PRO A 742 10.82 17.56 -24.41
CA PRO A 742 12.26 17.37 -24.54
C PRO A 742 12.84 16.57 -23.36
N SER A 743 13.52 15.46 -23.65
CA SER A 743 14.29 14.72 -22.64
C SER A 743 15.57 15.50 -22.28
N ARG A 744 15.76 15.79 -20.99
CA ARG A 744 17.02 16.35 -20.46
C ARG A 744 17.87 15.21 -19.89
N PHE A 745 19.16 15.20 -20.20
CA PHE A 745 20.12 14.31 -19.55
C PHE A 745 21.05 15.14 -18.65
N GLU A 746 21.29 14.66 -17.44
CA GLU A 746 22.23 15.27 -16.50
C GLU A 746 23.60 14.61 -16.63
N LEU A 747 24.64 15.43 -16.82
CA LEU A 747 26.03 14.98 -16.77
C LEU A 747 26.55 15.12 -15.35
N PHE A 748 26.81 14.01 -14.67
CA PHE A 748 27.50 14.04 -13.37
C PHE A 748 28.79 13.21 -13.40
N LYS A 749 29.79 13.65 -12.64
CA LYS A 749 31.03 12.90 -12.39
C LYS A 749 30.83 12.04 -11.16
N GLN A 750 31.05 10.73 -11.27
CA GLN A 750 30.93 9.80 -10.15
C GLN A 750 31.86 10.23 -9.00
N GLN A 751 31.30 10.69 -7.88
CA GLN A 751 32.04 10.97 -6.65
C GLN A 751 31.93 9.78 -5.71
N SER A 752 33.08 9.36 -5.17
CA SER A 752 33.23 8.21 -4.27
C SER A 752 33.13 8.56 -2.78
N GLN A 753 32.74 9.80 -2.43
CA GLN A 753 32.57 10.24 -1.04
C GLN A 753 31.10 10.57 -0.76
N GLN A 754 30.59 10.06 0.37
CA GLN A 754 29.29 10.41 0.91
C GLN A 754 29.26 11.94 1.17
N PRO A 755 28.38 12.70 0.50
CA PRO A 755 28.33 14.14 0.69
C PRO A 755 27.81 14.48 2.10
N GLN A 756 28.36 15.56 2.71
CA GLN A 756 27.83 16.10 3.97
C GLN A 756 26.33 16.37 3.84
N ASN A 757 25.58 16.04 4.90
CA ASN A 757 24.14 16.33 4.94
C ASN A 757 23.90 17.86 5.03
N PRO A 758 22.72 18.36 4.62
CA PRO A 758 22.44 19.80 4.64
C PRO A 758 22.64 20.48 6.00
N MET A 759 22.35 19.82 7.12
CA MET A 759 22.60 20.36 8.46
C MET A 759 24.10 20.52 8.74
N GLN A 760 24.94 19.56 8.35
CA GLN A 760 26.40 19.66 8.46
C GLN A 760 26.98 20.78 7.59
N ARG A 761 26.45 20.97 6.38
CA ARG A 761 26.85 22.08 5.49
C ARG A 761 26.48 23.44 6.09
N GLN A 762 25.32 23.53 6.72
CA GLN A 762 24.90 24.74 7.43
C GLN A 762 25.78 25.01 8.66
N ASN A 763 26.08 23.98 9.46
CA ASN A 763 26.93 24.09 10.65
C ASN A 763 28.39 24.43 10.32
N SER A 764 28.92 23.94 9.21
CA SER A 764 30.27 24.29 8.75
C SER A 764 30.33 25.73 8.22
N SER A 765 29.30 26.16 7.48
CA SER A 765 29.16 27.53 6.96
C SER A 765 28.97 28.57 8.07
N SER A 766 28.24 28.24 9.14
CA SER A 766 28.09 29.11 10.32
C SER A 766 29.39 29.23 11.12
N ARG A 767 30.17 28.14 11.26
CA ARG A 767 31.50 28.15 11.89
C ARG A 767 32.54 28.93 11.08
N SER A 768 32.50 28.88 9.74
CA SER A 768 33.38 29.70 8.91
C SER A 768 33.04 31.19 8.99
N ASN A 769 31.75 31.54 9.08
CA ASN A 769 31.32 32.93 9.26
C ASN A 769 31.68 33.48 10.64
N GLN A 770 31.59 32.67 11.71
CA GLN A 770 32.02 33.10 13.06
C GLN A 770 33.54 33.31 13.16
N ARG A 771 34.36 32.47 12.51
CA ARG A 771 35.83 32.67 12.46
C ARG A 771 36.23 33.94 11.71
N ASN A 772 35.47 34.32 10.68
CA ASN A 772 35.71 35.56 9.95
C ASN A 772 35.22 36.81 10.71
N SER A 773 34.25 36.69 11.62
CA SER A 773 33.77 37.82 12.45
C SER A 773 34.60 38.09 13.71
N THR A 774 35.39 37.12 14.19
CA THR A 774 36.32 37.30 15.33
C THR A 774 37.75 37.66 14.90
N GLY A 775 37.98 37.84 13.59
CA GLY A 775 39.26 38.22 12.98
C GLY A 775 39.28 39.66 12.47
N GLN A 776 38.63 40.59 13.18
CA GLN A 776 38.81 42.05 13.02
C GLN A 776 39.14 42.70 14.34
#